data_AF-A0AAD9DLF5-F1
#
_entry.id   AF-A0AAD9DLF5-F1
#
_cell.length_a   1.000
_cell.length_b   1.000
_cell.length_c   1.000
_cell.angle_alpha   90.00
_cell.angle_beta   90.00
_cell.angle_gamma   90.00
#
_symmetry.space_group_name_H-M   'P 1'
#
loop_
_entity.id
_entity.type
_entity.pdbx_description
1 polymer ?
#
loop_
_entity_poly.entity_id
_entity_poly.type
_entity_poly.pdbx_seq_one_letter_code
_entity_poly.pdbx_strand_id
1 'polypeptide(L)'
;CRMFSSVQAYEGQQFAELRKQCQQSRKLFEDPLFPATEQSLFYQENRIGTVTWKRPKELCDDPHLFVHGISAHDLHQGQLGNCWFVAACSSLASREALWHKANRKYITFLTLASSAILSPNSWMSASRHLMGASSASPAVLQNCPVGSSSCRVIRLVRSGVHSCEMPVTDRRPGPPSVTFQCKKVSSCSAKSSRYTASWGSSRRSPSCRRWPRCCSDCTRRRIISVSCTSSVKGSSISLVPEAGSTGGDWESPSMRAGVIPDWKDQEWDNNKPEAYAGIFHFRFWRFGHWIDVVIDDRLPIANGNLVYCHSNDKNEFWSALVEKAYAKQVNRRPLVYGCYEALDGGNTADALVDFTGGVSEPVELLEGHYGQDEEARNQLFERVLKVHQRGGLISCSIRATSQADMEARLDCGLVKGHAYAVTEVQRVRLGHGLLAFFKAEKLSMIRLRNPWGEREWNGPWSDSSEQWQKVSKSEREKLGVVVQDDGEFWMDFEDFAKHFTDLILCRLINTSYLSVHKTWEEVVKFGSWVHEADPLRNRAGGCINHKGTYPQNPQYVFDVKKPEDEVLICLQQRDRRARPKEGKGENLAIGFDIQRVELNRIYRMHISQQKMCSSVYINSRSVFLRKDLKEGRYVVIPTTFDPGLQGDFLLRVFTDVPSDCKELTQDEPPQTCWTGLCGYPKLVTQVHVMKGTGLQAQDSDGSSDPYVVISCEGMKVQSPVQKDTLTPDFDVKALFYRKKPKANILIQIYNKNMLRDSFMGQATLSADVSDVQQQTVRLRNKGQGSDLPGILSVSVLTSNVLTGI
;
A
#
# COMPACT_ATOMS: atom_id res chain seq x y z
N CYS A 1 17.16 -2.52 -3.21
CA CYS A 1 17.09 -3.90 -2.65
C CYS A 1 15.64 -4.36 -2.69
N ARG A 2 15.34 -5.61 -3.11
CA ARG A 2 13.97 -6.15 -3.04
C ARG A 2 13.75 -6.81 -1.69
N MET A 3 13.04 -6.15 -0.77
CA MET A 3 12.40 -6.86 0.34
C MET A 3 11.16 -7.57 -0.21
N PHE A 4 11.35 -8.81 -0.69
CA PHE A 4 10.26 -9.78 -0.56
C PHE A 4 10.08 -10.00 0.94
N SER A 5 8.87 -9.81 1.46
CA SER A 5 8.56 -10.01 2.88
C SER A 5 8.68 -11.49 3.21
N SER A 6 9.81 -11.88 3.80
CA SER A 6 9.95 -13.19 4.43
C SER A 6 8.93 -13.29 5.56
N VAL A 7 7.99 -14.22 5.44
CA VAL A 7 7.05 -14.53 6.53
C VAL A 7 7.86 -14.97 7.75
N GLN A 8 7.61 -14.35 8.89
CA GLN A 8 8.34 -14.61 10.13
C GLN A 8 7.60 -15.67 10.95
N ALA A 9 8.28 -16.74 11.35
CA ALA A 9 7.69 -17.73 12.25
C ALA A 9 7.38 -17.09 13.61
N TYR A 10 6.12 -17.15 14.06
CA TYR A 10 5.72 -16.68 15.39
C TYR A 10 6.55 -17.39 16.46
N GLU A 11 7.34 -16.62 17.20
CA GLU A 11 8.16 -17.13 18.32
C GLU A 11 9.10 -18.29 17.91
N GLY A 12 9.48 -18.35 16.62
CA GLY A 12 10.34 -19.40 16.06
C GLY A 12 9.66 -20.73 15.77
N GLN A 13 8.34 -20.88 16.01
CA GLN A 13 7.60 -22.11 15.69
C GLN A 13 7.48 -22.30 14.18
N GLN A 14 8.22 -23.26 13.61
CA GLN A 14 8.16 -23.58 12.18
C GLN A 14 7.21 -24.76 11.93
N PHE A 15 6.06 -24.48 11.31
CA PHE A 15 4.99 -25.46 11.02
C PHE A 15 5.51 -26.80 10.48
N ALA A 16 6.29 -26.75 9.39
CA ALA A 16 6.73 -27.96 8.68
C ALA A 16 7.63 -28.88 9.53
N GLU A 17 8.48 -28.31 10.38
CA GLU A 17 9.37 -29.10 11.25
C GLU A 17 8.63 -29.61 12.49
N LEU A 18 7.76 -28.80 13.11
CA LEU A 18 6.91 -29.24 14.21
C LEU A 18 5.97 -30.37 13.78
N ARG A 19 5.30 -30.24 12.63
CA ARG A 19 4.45 -31.29 12.05
C ARG A 19 5.22 -32.58 11.81
N LYS A 20 6.40 -32.49 11.21
CA LYS A 20 7.28 -33.63 10.94
C LYS A 20 7.72 -34.33 12.23
N GLN A 21 8.05 -33.59 13.29
CA GLN A 21 8.38 -34.15 14.61
C GLN A 21 7.18 -34.86 15.25
N CYS A 22 5.97 -34.30 15.12
CA CYS A 22 4.73 -34.93 15.59
C CYS A 22 4.43 -36.24 14.84
N GLN A 23 4.53 -36.23 13.50
CA GLN A 23 4.38 -37.42 12.65
C GLN A 23 5.43 -38.51 12.99
N GLN A 24 6.71 -38.13 13.14
CA GLN A 24 7.79 -39.07 13.48
C GLN A 24 7.64 -39.67 14.88
N SER A 25 7.16 -38.90 15.85
CA SER A 25 6.92 -39.38 17.22
C SER A 25 5.56 -40.05 17.42
N ARG A 26 4.68 -40.04 16.39
CA ARG A 26 3.28 -40.49 16.44
C ARG A 26 2.48 -39.86 17.59
N LYS A 27 2.71 -38.57 17.82
CA LYS A 27 1.95 -37.76 18.79
C LYS A 27 1.27 -36.62 18.05
N LEU A 28 0.06 -36.26 18.48
CA LEU A 28 -0.57 -35.02 18.04
C LEU A 28 0.14 -33.83 18.68
N PHE A 29 0.22 -32.72 17.95
CA PHE A 29 0.83 -31.49 18.46
C PHE A 29 0.03 -30.95 19.64
N GLU A 30 0.76 -30.44 20.63
CA GLU A 30 0.25 -29.69 21.76
C GLU A 30 1.05 -28.38 21.82
N ASP A 31 0.37 -27.25 21.73
CA ASP A 31 1.01 -25.96 21.56
C ASP A 31 1.54 -25.40 22.88
N PRO A 32 2.88 -25.33 23.10
CA PRO A 32 3.45 -24.82 24.33
C PRO A 32 3.31 -23.31 24.48
N LEU A 33 2.86 -22.59 23.44
CA LEU A 33 2.69 -21.14 23.45
C LEU A 33 1.21 -20.70 23.50
N PHE A 34 0.27 -21.65 23.54
CA PHE A 34 -1.17 -21.43 23.75
C PHE A 34 -1.80 -22.72 24.34
N PRO A 35 -1.46 -23.07 25.59
CA PRO A 35 -1.85 -24.35 26.18
C PRO A 35 -3.36 -24.41 26.45
N ALA A 36 -3.96 -25.59 26.26
CA ALA A 36 -5.38 -25.89 26.47
C ALA A 36 -5.79 -25.79 27.96
N THR A 37 -5.90 -24.56 28.45
CA THR A 37 -6.09 -24.16 29.85
C THR A 37 -6.83 -22.83 29.93
N GLU A 38 -7.35 -22.46 31.10
CA GLU A 38 -8.05 -21.18 31.29
C GLU A 38 -7.17 -19.95 30.97
N GLN A 39 -5.84 -20.05 31.08
CA GLN A 39 -4.91 -18.96 30.74
C GLN A 39 -4.91 -18.58 29.25
N SER A 40 -5.42 -19.46 28.38
CA SER A 40 -5.62 -19.19 26.95
C SER A 40 -7.07 -18.76 26.64
N LEU A 41 -7.96 -18.78 27.64
CA LEU A 41 -9.33 -18.27 27.53
C LEU A 41 -9.43 -16.86 28.10
N PHE A 42 -8.95 -16.65 29.32
CA PHE A 42 -9.17 -15.45 30.13
C PHE A 42 -7.86 -14.85 30.65
N TYR A 43 -7.85 -13.54 30.86
CA TYR A 43 -6.85 -12.81 31.64
C TYR A 43 -7.44 -12.11 32.88
N GLN A 44 -8.76 -12.15 33.06
CA GLN A 44 -9.46 -11.72 34.28
C GLN A 44 -9.98 -12.93 35.09
N GLU A 45 -11.25 -13.28 34.90
CA GLU A 45 -11.97 -14.34 35.62
C GLU A 45 -12.81 -15.15 34.62
N ASN A 46 -13.10 -16.41 34.92
CA ASN A 46 -13.87 -17.28 34.04
C ASN A 46 -15.36 -16.89 34.06
N ARG A 47 -15.86 -16.34 32.94
CA ARG A 47 -17.26 -15.92 32.76
C ARG A 47 -18.17 -16.96 32.09
N ILE A 48 -17.61 -18.09 31.63
CA ILE A 48 -18.28 -19.08 30.76
C ILE A 48 -18.58 -20.39 31.52
N GLY A 49 -17.91 -20.62 32.66
CA GLY A 49 -18.10 -21.80 33.49
C GLY A 49 -17.19 -22.95 33.09
N THR A 50 -17.71 -24.18 33.12
CA THR A 50 -16.87 -25.37 32.87
C THR A 50 -16.60 -25.54 31.37
N VAL A 51 -15.42 -25.09 30.94
CA VAL A 51 -14.92 -25.28 29.57
C VAL A 51 -14.02 -26.51 29.49
N THR A 52 -14.27 -27.36 28.50
CA THR A 52 -13.41 -28.50 28.14
C THR A 52 -12.73 -28.24 26.80
N TRP A 53 -11.55 -28.81 26.55
CA TRP A 53 -10.83 -28.63 25.29
C TRP A 53 -10.85 -29.95 24.51
N LYS A 54 -11.33 -29.92 23.26
CA LYS A 54 -11.47 -31.09 22.37
C LYS A 54 -10.97 -30.79 20.97
N ARG A 55 -10.42 -31.79 20.26
CA ARG A 55 -10.11 -31.70 18.82
C ARG A 55 -11.35 -32.01 17.97
N PRO A 56 -11.42 -31.57 16.70
CA PRO A 56 -12.54 -31.88 15.78
C PRO A 56 -12.91 -33.37 15.69
N LYS A 57 -11.92 -34.28 15.70
CA LYS A 57 -12.14 -35.75 15.74
C LYS A 57 -12.70 -36.29 17.07
N GLU A 58 -13.01 -35.42 18.04
CA GLU A 58 -13.73 -35.72 19.29
C GLU A 58 -15.13 -35.05 19.34
N LEU A 59 -15.54 -34.47 18.21
CA LEU A 59 -16.78 -33.71 18.01
C LEU A 59 -17.61 -34.25 16.83
N CYS A 60 -16.96 -34.62 15.73
CA CYS A 60 -17.58 -35.31 14.59
C CYS A 60 -16.66 -36.39 13.98
N ASP A 61 -17.23 -37.28 13.18
CA ASP A 61 -16.52 -38.42 12.57
C ASP A 61 -15.65 -38.01 11.37
N ASP A 62 -16.06 -36.97 10.64
CA ASP A 62 -15.44 -36.52 9.38
C ASP A 62 -15.22 -34.99 9.35
N PRO A 63 -14.25 -34.46 10.13
CA PRO A 63 -13.94 -33.04 10.15
C PRO A 63 -13.14 -32.60 8.93
N HIS A 64 -13.44 -31.43 8.40
CA HIS A 64 -12.77 -30.74 7.29
C HIS A 64 -12.38 -29.32 7.69
N LEU A 65 -11.37 -28.74 7.03
CA LEU A 65 -11.19 -27.29 7.05
C LEU A 65 -12.32 -26.63 6.28
N PHE A 66 -12.64 -27.13 5.09
CA PHE A 66 -13.66 -26.55 4.19
C PHE A 66 -14.56 -27.63 3.61
N VAL A 67 -15.89 -27.51 3.78
CA VAL A 67 -16.86 -28.46 3.23
C VAL A 67 -17.30 -28.04 1.84
N HIS A 68 -17.57 -26.74 1.63
CA HIS A 68 -18.06 -26.19 0.35
C HIS A 68 -17.21 -25.02 -0.21
N GLY A 69 -15.94 -24.94 0.22
CA GLY A 69 -15.05 -23.82 -0.04
C GLY A 69 -15.02 -22.87 1.17
N ILE A 70 -14.71 -21.60 0.93
CA ILE A 70 -14.83 -20.56 1.96
C ILE A 70 -16.05 -19.70 1.65
N SER A 71 -16.97 -19.59 2.59
CA SER A 71 -18.14 -18.73 2.54
C SER A 71 -18.18 -17.78 3.73
N ALA A 72 -18.86 -16.64 3.57
CA ALA A 72 -19.11 -15.74 4.68
C ALA A 72 -20.00 -16.39 5.77
N HIS A 73 -20.73 -17.45 5.41
CA HIS A 73 -21.63 -18.23 6.25
C HIS A 73 -20.94 -19.22 7.18
N ASP A 74 -19.63 -19.44 7.03
CA ASP A 74 -18.87 -20.35 7.89
C ASP A 74 -18.46 -19.68 9.23
N LEU A 75 -18.93 -18.44 9.43
CA LEU A 75 -18.51 -17.48 10.44
C LEU A 75 -19.74 -16.98 11.21
N HIS A 76 -20.01 -17.60 12.34
CA HIS A 76 -20.94 -17.12 13.36
C HIS A 76 -20.18 -16.66 14.60
N GLN A 77 -20.60 -15.56 15.20
CA GLN A 77 -20.05 -15.09 16.48
C GLN A 77 -20.48 -16.03 17.63
N GLY A 78 -19.53 -16.44 18.47
CA GLY A 78 -19.83 -17.16 19.71
C GLY A 78 -20.11 -16.24 20.90
N GLN A 79 -19.81 -16.70 22.12
CA GLN A 79 -20.11 -15.99 23.38
C GLN A 79 -19.16 -14.82 23.71
N LEU A 80 -18.56 -14.19 22.70
CA LEU A 80 -17.48 -13.20 22.84
C LEU A 80 -17.81 -11.94 22.05
N GLY A 81 -17.48 -10.74 22.57
CA GLY A 81 -17.70 -9.45 21.91
C GLY A 81 -16.70 -9.16 20.78
N ASN A 82 -16.48 -10.14 19.90
CA ASN A 82 -15.52 -10.07 18.79
C ASN A 82 -16.16 -9.91 17.40
N CYS A 83 -17.38 -9.35 17.31
CA CYS A 83 -18.06 -9.03 16.05
C CYS A 83 -17.15 -8.35 15.01
N TRP A 84 -16.26 -7.46 15.46
CA TRP A 84 -15.24 -6.78 14.64
C TRP A 84 -14.25 -7.72 13.93
N PHE A 85 -13.93 -8.87 14.53
CA PHE A 85 -13.09 -9.91 13.93
C PHE A 85 -13.91 -10.75 12.96
N VAL A 86 -15.10 -11.20 13.38
CA VAL A 86 -15.99 -12.05 12.58
C VAL A 86 -16.44 -11.31 11.31
N ALA A 87 -16.83 -10.04 11.40
CA ALA A 87 -17.16 -9.19 10.24
C ALA A 87 -15.98 -9.04 9.27
N ALA A 88 -14.77 -8.82 9.80
CA ALA A 88 -13.57 -8.73 8.95
C ALA A 88 -13.24 -10.06 8.26
N CYS A 89 -13.47 -11.20 8.93
CA CYS A 89 -13.40 -12.52 8.33
C CYS A 89 -14.48 -12.72 7.25
N SER A 90 -15.73 -12.30 7.48
CA SER A 90 -16.82 -12.44 6.48
C SER A 90 -16.58 -11.54 5.26
N SER A 91 -16.05 -10.33 5.46
CA SER A 91 -15.60 -9.48 4.34
C SER A 91 -14.45 -10.13 3.56
N LEU A 92 -13.52 -10.83 4.23
CA LEU A 92 -12.45 -11.59 3.56
C LEU A 92 -13.00 -12.84 2.86
N ALA A 93 -14.00 -13.52 3.43
CA ALA A 93 -14.64 -14.72 2.88
C ALA A 93 -15.26 -14.50 1.49
N SER A 94 -15.77 -13.31 1.20
CA SER A 94 -16.23 -12.94 -0.15
C SER A 94 -15.10 -12.80 -1.21
N ARG A 95 -13.84 -13.07 -0.83
CA ARG A 95 -12.63 -12.90 -1.67
C ARG A 95 -11.70 -14.13 -1.58
N GLU A 96 -12.12 -15.26 -2.16
CA GLU A 96 -11.38 -16.54 -2.18
C GLU A 96 -9.86 -16.40 -2.42
N ALA A 97 -9.46 -15.57 -3.39
CA ALA A 97 -8.05 -15.32 -3.75
C ALA A 97 -7.17 -14.87 -2.58
N LEU A 98 -7.70 -14.12 -1.62
CA LEU A 98 -6.93 -13.56 -0.49
C LEU A 98 -6.67 -14.58 0.62
N TRP A 99 -7.48 -15.64 0.71
CA TRP A 99 -7.26 -16.75 1.63
C TRP A 99 -6.14 -17.66 1.14
N HIS A 100 -6.18 -17.99 -0.14
CA HIS A 100 -5.48 -19.14 -0.70
C HIS A 100 -4.31 -18.73 -1.57
N LYS A 101 -3.10 -18.88 -1.03
CA LYS A 101 -1.88 -18.85 -1.83
C LYS A 101 -1.85 -20.06 -2.77
N ALA A 102 -2.37 -19.89 -3.99
CA ALA A 102 -2.33 -20.90 -5.04
C ALA A 102 -0.89 -21.33 -5.32
N ASN A 103 -0.57 -22.60 -5.02
CA ASN A 103 0.79 -23.11 -5.02
C ASN A 103 1.26 -23.39 -6.46
N ARG A 104 1.65 -22.36 -7.21
CA ARG A 104 2.22 -22.43 -8.59
C ARG A 104 3.61 -23.09 -8.62
N LYS A 105 3.72 -24.30 -8.08
CA LYS A 105 4.71 -25.30 -8.49
C LYS A 105 4.29 -25.76 -9.90
N TYR A 106 5.24 -25.80 -10.84
CA TYR A 106 5.02 -26.26 -12.23
C TYR A 106 4.12 -25.43 -13.16
N ILE A 107 4.42 -24.14 -13.35
CA ILE A 107 4.29 -23.53 -14.69
C ILE A 107 5.65 -22.94 -15.07
N THR A 108 6.41 -23.67 -15.87
CA THR A 108 7.73 -23.24 -16.38
C THR A 108 7.96 -23.84 -17.77
N PHE A 109 7.79 -23.00 -18.80
CA PHE A 109 8.15 -23.25 -20.20
C PHE A 109 7.73 -24.60 -20.83
N LEU A 110 6.51 -24.64 -21.39
CA LEU A 110 6.13 -25.61 -22.43
C LEU A 110 5.43 -24.95 -23.65
N THR A 111 5.84 -23.72 -23.99
CA THR A 111 5.33 -22.96 -25.14
C THR A 111 6.45 -22.23 -25.91
N LEU A 112 7.52 -22.95 -26.31
CA LEU A 112 8.48 -22.50 -27.33
C LEU A 112 9.38 -23.68 -27.81
N ALA A 113 8.79 -24.66 -28.51
CA ALA A 113 9.51 -25.86 -28.99
C ALA A 113 9.01 -26.43 -30.34
N SER A 114 8.40 -25.60 -31.20
CA SER A 114 7.80 -26.04 -32.48
C SER A 114 8.21 -25.17 -33.69
N SER A 115 9.47 -24.69 -33.72
CA SER A 115 10.04 -24.00 -34.89
C SER A 115 11.55 -24.24 -35.01
N ALA A 116 11.99 -24.66 -36.20
CA ALA A 116 13.37 -24.60 -36.72
C ALA A 116 14.52 -25.16 -35.84
N ILE A 117 14.83 -26.45 -36.04
CA ILE A 117 16.23 -26.90 -36.16
C ILE A 117 16.44 -27.35 -37.61
N LEU A 118 17.45 -26.79 -38.27
CA LEU A 118 17.85 -27.18 -39.63
C LEU A 118 18.97 -28.23 -39.61
N SER A 119 19.02 -29.01 -40.69
CA SER A 119 20.02 -30.03 -41.04
C SER A 119 21.46 -29.70 -40.66
N PRO A 120 22.24 -30.72 -40.25
CA PRO A 120 23.43 -31.05 -41.03
C PRO A 120 23.29 -32.36 -41.81
N ASN A 121 23.72 -32.35 -43.08
CA ASN A 121 23.76 -33.54 -43.93
C ASN A 121 24.86 -34.51 -43.47
N SER A 122 24.64 -35.82 -43.57
CA SER A 122 25.25 -36.68 -44.63
C SER A 122 25.22 -38.20 -44.29
N TRP A 123 25.55 -39.03 -45.29
CA TRP A 123 25.72 -40.50 -45.30
C TRP A 123 24.46 -41.41 -45.26
N MET A 124 24.21 -42.08 -46.41
CA MET A 124 23.95 -43.53 -46.59
C MET A 124 22.81 -44.25 -45.81
N SER A 125 22.05 -45.21 -46.36
CA SER A 125 21.87 -45.73 -47.73
C SER A 125 20.66 -46.68 -47.78
N ALA A 126 20.21 -47.05 -48.99
CA ALA A 126 19.53 -48.30 -49.36
C ALA A 126 18.10 -48.66 -48.85
N SER A 127 17.16 -48.62 -49.80
CA SER A 127 16.36 -49.79 -50.27
C SER A 127 14.95 -50.13 -49.72
N ARG A 128 13.99 -50.03 -50.67
CA ARG A 128 13.00 -51.06 -51.10
C ARG A 128 11.71 -51.34 -50.28
N HIS A 129 10.58 -51.13 -50.99
CA HIS A 129 9.47 -52.09 -51.21
C HIS A 129 8.53 -52.48 -50.03
N LEU A 130 7.27 -52.91 -50.23
CA LEU A 130 6.31 -52.82 -51.36
C LEU A 130 4.88 -53.13 -50.84
N MET A 131 3.85 -52.80 -51.63
CA MET A 131 2.42 -53.16 -51.45
C MET A 131 1.70 -52.54 -50.23
N GLY A 132 0.36 -52.35 -50.25
CA GLY A 132 -0.57 -52.40 -51.39
C GLY A 132 -2.02 -52.69 -50.98
N ALA A 133 -2.98 -52.11 -51.73
CA ALA A 133 -4.44 -52.34 -51.66
C ALA A 133 -5.16 -51.96 -50.32
N SER A 134 -6.49 -51.81 -50.25
CA SER A 134 -7.51 -51.24 -51.16
C SER A 134 -8.90 -51.26 -50.47
N SER A 135 -9.78 -50.28 -50.69
CA SER A 135 -11.24 -50.48 -51.01
C SER A 135 -12.16 -49.28 -50.75
N ALA A 136 -13.20 -49.15 -51.59
CA ALA A 136 -14.56 -48.68 -51.30
C ALA A 136 -14.86 -47.23 -50.83
N SER A 137 -15.35 -46.42 -51.78
CA SER A 137 -16.41 -45.40 -51.61
C SER A 137 -17.82 -46.10 -51.66
N PRO A 138 -19.03 -45.47 -51.76
CA PRO A 138 -19.38 -44.09 -52.19
C PRO A 138 -20.60 -43.39 -51.49
N ALA A 139 -21.07 -42.28 -52.10
CA ALA A 139 -22.45 -41.70 -52.05
C ALA A 139 -22.87 -40.89 -50.78
N VAL A 140 -23.79 -39.88 -50.84
CA VAL A 140 -24.54 -39.25 -51.97
C VAL A 140 -24.83 -37.74 -51.72
N LEU A 141 -25.37 -37.03 -52.73
CA LEU A 141 -25.61 -35.56 -52.77
C LEU A 141 -26.79 -35.02 -51.93
N GLN A 142 -26.80 -33.69 -51.67
CA GLN A 142 -27.89 -32.68 -51.90
C GLN A 142 -27.65 -31.40 -51.05
N ASN A 143 -28.16 -30.18 -51.31
CA ASN A 143 -28.51 -29.46 -52.56
C ASN A 143 -28.61 -27.93 -52.24
N CYS A 144 -28.50 -27.02 -53.23
CA CYS A 144 -28.73 -25.57 -53.07
C CYS A 144 -30.21 -25.18 -53.28
N PRO A 145 -30.66 -23.94 -52.94
CA PRO A 145 -30.68 -22.89 -53.98
C PRO A 145 -30.52 -21.40 -53.56
N VAL A 146 -29.64 -20.70 -54.29
CA VAL A 146 -29.77 -19.36 -54.96
C VAL A 146 -30.79 -18.31 -54.48
N GLY A 147 -30.30 -17.05 -54.28
CA GLY A 147 -31.03 -15.79 -54.53
C GLY A 147 -30.83 -14.69 -53.47
N SER A 148 -30.73 -13.38 -53.78
CA SER A 148 -30.55 -12.68 -55.07
C SER A 148 -29.97 -11.25 -54.89
N SER A 149 -29.56 -10.62 -56.00
CA SER A 149 -28.75 -9.39 -56.12
C SER A 149 -29.36 -8.06 -55.61
N SER A 150 -28.51 -7.10 -55.18
CA SER A 150 -28.61 -5.69 -55.62
C SER A 150 -27.35 -4.82 -55.36
N CYS A 151 -27.21 -3.75 -56.15
CA CYS A 151 -26.12 -2.76 -56.22
C CYS A 151 -26.12 -1.79 -55.00
N ARG A 152 -25.05 -1.06 -54.67
CA ARG A 152 -24.42 0.02 -55.49
C ARG A 152 -22.97 0.38 -55.06
N VAL A 153 -22.25 0.99 -56.01
CA VAL A 153 -20.95 1.65 -55.84
C VAL A 153 -21.12 3.16 -56.07
N ILE A 154 -20.41 3.99 -55.31
CA ILE A 154 -20.12 5.40 -55.63
C ILE A 154 -18.59 5.62 -55.55
N ARG A 155 -18.05 6.54 -56.37
CA ARG A 155 -16.63 6.59 -56.76
C ARG A 155 -16.16 8.01 -57.05
N LEU A 156 -15.08 8.46 -56.40
CA LEU A 156 -14.20 9.60 -56.76
C LEU A 156 -12.81 9.34 -56.07
N VAL A 157 -11.59 9.45 -56.63
CA VAL A 157 -11.00 10.20 -57.79
C VAL A 157 -10.80 11.69 -57.42
N ARG A 158 -9.63 12.37 -57.43
CA ARG A 158 -8.27 12.29 -58.08
C ARG A 158 -7.22 12.96 -57.12
N SER A 159 -5.94 12.56 -56.95
CA SER A 159 -4.70 12.64 -57.78
C SER A 159 -3.84 13.94 -57.70
N GLY A 160 -2.50 13.79 -57.62
CA GLY A 160 -1.47 14.87 -57.73
C GLY A 160 -0.54 14.89 -56.49
N VAL A 161 0.76 14.57 -56.47
CA VAL A 161 1.91 14.50 -57.44
C VAL A 161 2.69 15.80 -57.62
N HIS A 162 3.91 15.84 -57.06
CA HIS A 162 5.15 16.33 -57.71
C HIS A 162 6.38 15.66 -57.03
N SER A 163 7.56 15.73 -57.68
CA SER A 163 8.72 14.83 -57.44
C SER A 163 10.07 15.57 -57.50
N CYS A 164 11.17 14.80 -57.55
CA CYS A 164 12.58 15.18 -57.84
C CYS A 164 13.41 15.74 -56.66
N GLU A 165 14.71 15.44 -56.50
CA GLU A 165 15.54 14.29 -56.97
C GLU A 165 16.88 14.22 -56.19
N MET A 166 17.70 13.17 -56.40
CA MET A 166 19.07 13.06 -55.86
C MET A 166 20.13 13.29 -56.96
N PRO A 167 21.41 13.49 -56.57
CA PRO A 167 22.46 12.63 -57.12
C PRO A 167 23.41 12.01 -56.07
N VAL A 168 24.35 11.18 -56.55
CA VAL A 168 25.17 10.20 -55.78
C VAL A 168 26.67 10.40 -56.06
N THR A 169 27.57 9.92 -55.17
CA THR A 169 28.99 9.42 -55.34
C THR A 169 29.89 9.82 -54.16
N ASP A 170 31.02 9.17 -53.80
CA ASP A 170 31.51 7.77 -53.93
C ASP A 170 32.78 7.58 -53.02
N ARG A 171 33.21 6.33 -52.77
CA ARG A 171 34.55 5.83 -52.34
C ARG A 171 34.99 5.74 -50.86
N ARG A 172 35.70 4.63 -50.61
CA ARG A 172 36.59 4.19 -49.49
C ARG A 172 38.07 4.36 -49.95
N PRO A 173 39.20 3.98 -49.27
CA PRO A 173 39.36 2.94 -48.20
C PRO A 173 40.50 3.14 -47.14
N GLY A 174 40.78 2.09 -46.32
CA GLY A 174 42.13 1.82 -45.75
C GLY A 174 42.23 1.46 -44.25
N PRO A 175 42.80 0.28 -43.86
CA PRO A 175 43.14 -0.12 -42.48
C PRO A 175 44.68 -0.24 -42.26
N PRO A 176 45.24 -0.64 -41.07
CA PRO A 176 45.30 -2.04 -40.56
C PRO A 176 45.08 -2.19 -39.01
N SER A 177 44.52 -3.28 -38.44
CA SER A 177 45.14 -4.55 -37.95
C SER A 177 46.51 -4.42 -37.24
N VAL A 178 46.86 -5.06 -36.10
CA VAL A 178 46.33 -6.21 -35.28
C VAL A 178 46.66 -5.94 -33.77
N THR A 179 46.53 -6.77 -32.70
CA THR A 179 46.36 -8.24 -32.43
C THR A 179 45.77 -8.47 -31.00
N PHE A 180 45.52 -9.72 -30.57
CA PHE A 180 45.37 -10.14 -29.15
C PHE A 180 46.39 -11.25 -28.80
N GLN A 181 46.86 -11.31 -27.55
CA GLN A 181 47.49 -12.51 -26.95
C GLN A 181 47.02 -12.71 -25.50
N CYS A 182 47.00 -13.96 -25.04
CA CYS A 182 46.53 -14.38 -23.72
C CYS A 182 47.57 -15.30 -23.06
N LYS A 183 47.78 -15.17 -21.74
CA LYS A 183 48.59 -16.11 -20.94
C LYS A 183 47.82 -16.54 -19.68
N LYS A 184 47.80 -17.85 -19.44
CA LYS A 184 47.36 -18.54 -18.21
C LYS A 184 48.53 -18.59 -17.19
N VAL A 185 48.35 -19.40 -16.11
CA VAL A 185 49.27 -19.77 -15.01
C VAL A 185 49.12 -18.85 -13.77
N SER A 186 48.93 -19.36 -12.54
CA SER A 186 48.53 -20.70 -12.05
C SER A 186 48.01 -20.65 -10.58
N SER A 187 47.64 -21.81 -10.03
CA SER A 187 47.09 -22.04 -8.69
C SER A 187 48.09 -21.93 -7.52
N CYS A 188 47.58 -21.53 -6.35
CA CYS A 188 47.86 -22.07 -5.00
C CYS A 188 46.85 -21.47 -4.01
N SER A 189 45.95 -22.24 -3.39
CA SER A 189 46.11 -23.15 -2.24
C SER A 189 45.83 -22.45 -0.89
N ALA A 190 44.88 -23.00 -0.12
CA ALA A 190 44.45 -22.44 1.15
C ALA A 190 45.02 -23.20 2.35
N LYS A 191 45.19 -22.52 3.48
CA LYS A 191 45.29 -23.14 4.81
C LYS A 191 44.44 -22.37 5.83
N SER A 192 44.08 -23.07 6.90
CA SER A 192 43.06 -22.67 7.87
C SER A 192 43.62 -22.49 9.27
N SER A 193 42.90 -21.75 10.11
CA SER A 193 42.94 -21.89 11.56
C SER A 193 41.60 -21.44 12.16
N ARG A 194 41.01 -22.26 13.03
CA ARG A 194 39.93 -21.85 13.93
C ARG A 194 40.56 -21.38 15.23
N TYR A 195 39.89 -20.50 15.98
CA TYR A 195 39.85 -20.63 17.44
C TYR A 195 38.55 -20.03 18.00
N THR A 196 38.08 -20.63 19.09
CA THR A 196 36.86 -20.27 19.82
C THR A 196 37.23 -19.62 21.16
N ALA A 197 36.48 -18.61 21.58
CA ALA A 197 36.51 -18.08 22.94
C ALA A 197 35.11 -17.61 23.35
N SER A 198 34.81 -17.62 24.65
CA SER A 198 33.46 -17.54 25.18
C SER A 198 33.38 -16.79 26.51
N TRP A 199 32.41 -15.88 26.63
CA TRP A 199 31.88 -15.31 27.89
C TRP A 199 32.83 -14.43 28.72
N GLY A 200 32.25 -13.52 29.50
CA GLY A 200 32.97 -12.64 30.44
C GLY A 200 32.27 -11.31 30.64
N SER A 201 31.66 -11.08 31.80
CA SER A 201 30.92 -9.86 32.13
C SER A 201 31.68 -9.01 33.16
N SER A 202 31.62 -7.67 33.03
CA SER A 202 31.07 -6.77 34.07
C SER A 202 31.46 -5.28 33.94
N ARG A 203 30.43 -4.43 34.15
CA ARG A 203 30.35 -3.13 34.86
C ARG A 203 31.58 -2.18 35.02
N ARG A 204 31.23 -0.88 34.90
CA ARG A 204 31.80 0.37 35.49
C ARG A 204 32.86 1.17 34.71
N SER A 205 32.40 2.33 34.23
CA SER A 205 33.09 3.62 34.02
C SER A 205 33.57 4.23 35.37
N PRO A 206 34.27 5.41 35.44
CA PRO A 206 34.57 6.38 34.36
C PRO A 206 35.97 7.07 34.35
N SER A 207 36.17 7.88 33.29
CA SER A 207 36.74 9.25 33.30
C SER A 207 38.14 9.55 32.73
N CYS A 208 38.17 10.70 32.03
CA CYS A 208 39.24 11.70 31.87
C CYS A 208 40.58 11.45 31.12
N ARG A 209 40.58 11.98 29.87
CA ARG A 209 41.50 13.01 29.31
C ARG A 209 42.85 12.61 28.64
N ARG A 210 43.11 13.36 27.55
CA ARG A 210 44.37 13.70 26.87
C ARG A 210 45.07 12.68 25.94
N TRP A 211 44.83 12.91 24.65
CA TRP A 211 45.76 12.74 23.52
C TRP A 211 47.15 13.39 23.77
N PRO A 212 48.24 12.94 23.12
CA PRO A 212 48.59 13.47 21.78
C PRO A 212 49.24 12.52 20.74
N ARG A 213 48.94 12.82 19.46
CA ARG A 213 49.75 12.64 18.23
C ARG A 213 50.00 11.25 17.63
N CYS A 214 49.35 11.07 16.47
CA CYS A 214 49.95 10.73 15.17
C CYS A 214 50.91 9.53 15.02
N CYS A 215 50.46 8.53 14.27
CA CYS A 215 51.14 8.22 13.00
C CYS A 215 50.10 7.83 11.93
N SER A 216 50.49 7.84 10.66
CA SER A 216 49.64 7.62 9.49
C SER A 216 49.79 6.22 8.91
N ASP A 217 48.71 5.65 8.35
CA ASP A 217 48.81 5.14 6.97
C ASP A 217 47.45 5.15 6.24
N CYS A 218 47.46 5.05 4.90
CA CYS A 218 46.32 5.36 4.04
C CYS A 218 46.22 4.49 2.78
N THR A 219 45.37 3.45 2.80
CA THR A 219 45.09 2.61 1.62
C THR A 219 43.64 2.72 1.15
N ARG A 220 43.39 3.59 0.16
CA ARG A 220 42.10 3.68 -0.56
C ARG A 220 41.88 2.44 -1.45
N ARG A 221 40.85 1.63 -1.20
CA ARG A 221 40.28 0.75 -2.24
C ARG A 221 39.27 1.54 -3.07
N ARG A 222 39.54 1.71 -4.37
CA ARG A 222 38.56 2.22 -5.34
C ARG A 222 37.56 1.10 -5.65
N ILE A 223 36.26 1.37 -5.53
CA ILE A 223 35.23 0.56 -6.16
C ILE A 223 34.96 1.16 -7.54
N ILE A 224 35.10 0.36 -8.60
CA ILE A 224 34.77 0.77 -9.96
C ILE A 224 33.30 0.43 -10.20
N SER A 225 32.46 1.45 -10.38
CA SER A 225 31.07 1.29 -10.80
C SER A 225 31.02 0.97 -12.29
N VAL A 226 30.74 -0.28 -12.66
CA VAL A 226 30.51 -0.68 -14.06
C VAL A 226 29.09 -0.24 -14.47
N SER A 227 29.00 0.78 -15.32
CA SER A 227 27.75 1.27 -15.87
C SER A 227 27.33 0.47 -17.11
N CYS A 228 26.39 -0.46 -16.97
CA CYS A 228 25.79 -1.16 -18.11
C CYS A 228 24.80 -0.26 -18.86
N THR A 229 25.26 0.37 -19.95
CA THR A 229 24.39 1.10 -20.89
C THR A 229 23.82 0.15 -21.96
N SER A 230 22.56 -0.24 -21.82
CA SER A 230 21.83 -1.01 -22.84
C SER A 230 20.95 -0.09 -23.70
N SER A 231 21.41 0.29 -24.88
CA SER A 231 20.58 0.99 -25.87
C SER A 231 19.64 0.00 -26.58
N VAL A 232 18.34 0.33 -26.65
CA VAL A 232 17.38 -0.38 -27.51
C VAL A 232 16.84 0.61 -28.53
N LYS A 233 17.08 0.36 -29.82
CA LYS A 233 16.38 1.04 -30.92
C LYS A 233 15.10 0.28 -31.23
N GLY A 234 14.03 1.00 -31.57
CA GLY A 234 12.69 0.43 -31.69
C GLY A 234 12.31 -0.10 -33.08
N SER A 235 11.44 -1.10 -33.06
CA SER A 235 10.54 -1.61 -34.10
C SER A 235 9.75 -2.77 -33.47
N SER A 236 8.51 -3.11 -33.84
CA SER A 236 7.55 -2.51 -34.79
C SER A 236 6.12 -2.87 -34.34
N ILE A 237 5.12 -2.08 -34.72
CA ILE A 237 3.71 -2.36 -34.39
C ILE A 237 3.22 -3.62 -35.13
N SER A 238 2.36 -4.41 -34.48
CA SER A 238 1.62 -5.51 -35.12
C SER A 238 0.24 -5.63 -34.48
N LEU A 239 -0.81 -5.57 -35.30
CA LEU A 239 -2.21 -5.70 -34.88
C LEU A 239 -2.66 -7.16 -35.04
N VAL A 240 -3.19 -7.76 -33.98
CA VAL A 240 -3.76 -9.11 -33.92
C VAL A 240 -5.01 -9.01 -33.02
N PRO A 241 -6.15 -9.65 -33.37
CA PRO A 241 -7.47 -9.21 -32.89
C PRO A 241 -7.85 -9.73 -31.48
N GLU A 242 -9.00 -9.22 -31.01
CA GLU A 242 -9.61 -9.56 -29.73
C GLU A 242 -9.89 -11.06 -29.55
N ALA A 243 -9.62 -11.56 -28.33
CA ALA A 243 -10.06 -12.86 -27.84
C ALA A 243 -10.55 -12.71 -26.40
N GLY A 244 -11.49 -13.58 -25.99
CA GLY A 244 -12.32 -13.39 -24.79
C GLY A 244 -11.55 -13.29 -23.46
N SER A 245 -12.14 -12.54 -22.52
CA SER A 245 -11.60 -12.29 -21.19
C SER A 245 -11.45 -13.56 -20.35
N THR A 246 -10.22 -13.86 -19.93
CA THR A 246 -9.93 -14.67 -18.75
C THR A 246 -9.10 -13.81 -17.79
N GLY A 247 -9.55 -13.72 -16.54
CA GLY A 247 -8.90 -12.90 -15.51
C GLY A 247 -7.53 -13.47 -15.13
N GLY A 248 -6.48 -12.68 -15.33
CA GLY A 248 -5.15 -12.97 -14.80
C GLY A 248 -4.88 -12.09 -13.59
N ASP A 249 -5.11 -12.60 -12.38
CA ASP A 249 -4.87 -11.83 -11.16
C ASP A 249 -3.36 -11.71 -10.87
N TRP A 250 -2.88 -10.46 -10.84
CA TRP A 250 -1.45 -10.13 -10.74
C TRP A 250 -1.12 -9.42 -9.43
N GLU A 251 -1.23 -10.19 -8.34
CA GLU A 251 -1.13 -9.71 -6.96
C GLU A 251 0.22 -9.07 -6.58
N SER A 252 0.14 -8.05 -5.73
CA SER A 252 1.28 -7.35 -5.14
C SER A 252 2.08 -8.25 -4.18
N PRO A 253 3.33 -7.89 -3.84
CA PRO A 253 4.17 -8.72 -2.96
C PRO A 253 3.61 -8.94 -1.54
N SER A 254 2.73 -8.06 -1.06
CA SER A 254 2.06 -8.23 0.24
C SER A 254 0.96 -9.29 0.18
N MET A 255 0.12 -9.33 -0.84
CA MET A 255 -1.05 -10.23 -0.88
C MET A 255 -0.68 -11.72 -1.02
N ARG A 256 0.50 -12.04 -1.57
CA ARG A 256 1.03 -13.40 -1.83
C ARG A 256 1.28 -14.29 -0.60
N ALA A 257 0.87 -13.87 0.59
CA ALA A 257 1.02 -14.64 1.82
C ALA A 257 -0.05 -15.74 1.95
N GLY A 258 -1.32 -15.38 1.71
CA GLY A 258 -2.53 -16.17 2.00
C GLY A 258 -2.76 -16.36 3.51
N VAL A 259 -3.94 -16.00 4.03
CA VAL A 259 -4.26 -16.16 5.47
C VAL A 259 -4.28 -17.63 5.89
N ILE A 260 -4.76 -18.53 5.03
CA ILE A 260 -4.70 -19.99 5.23
C ILE A 260 -3.76 -20.57 4.17
N PRO A 261 -2.44 -20.58 4.44
CA PRO A 261 -1.44 -20.95 3.46
C PRO A 261 -1.43 -22.46 3.21
N ASP A 262 -1.14 -22.85 1.96
CA ASP A 262 -0.88 -24.24 1.56
C ASP A 262 -1.96 -25.22 2.08
N TRP A 263 -3.22 -24.78 2.16
CA TRP A 263 -4.29 -25.39 2.97
C TRP A 263 -4.58 -26.87 2.69
N LYS A 264 -4.41 -27.31 1.43
CA LYS A 264 -4.58 -28.71 1.02
C LYS A 264 -3.57 -29.65 1.67
N ASP A 265 -2.43 -29.13 2.13
CA ASP A 265 -1.47 -29.88 2.93
C ASP A 265 -1.93 -29.96 4.40
N GLN A 266 -2.77 -29.04 4.89
CA GLN A 266 -3.29 -29.00 6.27
C GLN A 266 -4.57 -29.83 6.48
N GLU A 267 -5.33 -30.06 5.40
CA GLU A 267 -6.62 -30.74 5.40
C GLU A 267 -6.60 -32.18 5.99
N TRP A 268 -7.74 -32.61 6.54
CA TRP A 268 -7.94 -33.96 7.04
C TRP A 268 -8.15 -34.98 5.91
N ASP A 269 -7.08 -35.67 5.50
CA ASP A 269 -7.16 -36.73 4.48
C ASP A 269 -7.39 -38.12 5.10
N ASN A 270 -8.62 -38.64 5.00
CA ASN A 270 -8.96 -40.00 5.45
C ASN A 270 -8.22 -41.13 4.68
N ASN A 271 -7.63 -40.83 3.52
CA ASN A 271 -6.77 -41.75 2.77
C ASN A 271 -5.31 -41.74 3.28
N LYS A 272 -4.94 -40.76 4.12
CA LYS A 272 -3.61 -40.59 4.72
C LYS A 272 -3.72 -40.17 6.20
N PRO A 273 -4.33 -41.00 7.07
CA PRO A 273 -4.53 -40.66 8.49
C PRO A 273 -3.21 -40.35 9.23
N GLU A 274 -2.07 -40.87 8.75
CA GLU A 274 -0.72 -40.57 9.25
C GLU A 274 -0.18 -39.19 8.86
N ALA A 275 -0.81 -38.50 7.90
CA ALA A 275 -0.47 -37.13 7.54
C ALA A 275 -1.05 -36.10 8.53
N TYR A 276 -2.13 -36.44 9.23
CA TYR A 276 -2.70 -35.63 10.31
C TYR A 276 -1.83 -35.70 11.57
N ALA A 277 -1.61 -34.54 12.18
CA ALA A 277 -0.80 -34.40 13.39
C ALA A 277 -1.37 -33.39 14.40
N GLY A 278 -2.66 -33.02 14.28
CA GLY A 278 -3.31 -32.07 15.18
C GLY A 278 -2.66 -30.68 15.21
N ILE A 279 -2.15 -30.22 14.06
CA ILE A 279 -1.33 -29.01 13.90
C ILE A 279 -1.74 -28.26 12.64
N PHE A 280 -1.95 -26.95 12.77
CA PHE A 280 -2.39 -26.04 11.71
C PHE A 280 -1.57 -24.74 11.77
N HIS A 281 -1.57 -23.95 10.70
CA HIS A 281 -0.95 -22.63 10.71
C HIS A 281 -1.65 -21.60 9.81
N PHE A 282 -1.63 -20.35 10.28
CA PHE A 282 -2.32 -19.19 9.69
C PHE A 282 -1.34 -18.03 9.54
N ARG A 283 -1.63 -17.07 8.66
CA ARG A 283 -0.79 -15.88 8.45
C ARG A 283 -1.56 -14.60 8.69
N PHE A 284 -1.00 -13.75 9.53
CA PHE A 284 -1.51 -12.40 9.79
C PHE A 284 -0.40 -11.37 9.57
N TRP A 285 -0.74 -10.27 8.92
CA TRP A 285 0.12 -9.11 8.79
C TRP A 285 0.10 -8.33 10.10
N ARG A 286 1.27 -8.11 10.69
CA ARG A 286 1.42 -7.29 11.91
C ARG A 286 2.58 -6.33 11.70
N PHE A 287 2.27 -5.02 11.72
CA PHE A 287 3.26 -3.95 11.76
C PHE A 287 4.35 -4.11 10.68
N GLY A 288 3.94 -4.23 9.42
CA GLY A 288 4.85 -4.30 8.26
C GLY A 288 5.35 -5.71 7.89
N HIS A 289 5.04 -6.74 8.66
CA HIS A 289 5.51 -8.11 8.44
C HIS A 289 4.38 -9.13 8.47
N TRP A 290 4.45 -10.14 7.59
CA TRP A 290 3.61 -11.33 7.70
C TRP A 290 4.19 -12.27 8.75
N ILE A 291 3.34 -12.75 9.65
CA ILE A 291 3.70 -13.63 10.76
C ILE A 291 2.97 -14.97 10.59
N ASP A 292 3.72 -16.07 10.57
CA ASP A 292 3.24 -17.45 10.46
C ASP A 292 2.94 -17.99 11.87
N VAL A 293 1.65 -18.17 12.21
CA VAL A 293 1.20 -18.58 13.55
C VAL A 293 0.74 -20.03 13.50
N VAL A 294 1.51 -20.91 14.13
CA VAL A 294 1.19 -22.33 14.32
C VAL A 294 0.24 -22.48 15.51
N ILE A 295 -0.72 -23.41 15.45
CA ILE A 295 -1.57 -23.84 16.57
C ILE A 295 -1.77 -25.36 16.58
N ASP A 296 -2.21 -25.92 17.72
CA ASP A 296 -2.91 -27.20 17.73
C ASP A 296 -4.43 -27.02 17.48
N ASP A 297 -5.14 -28.10 17.19
CA ASP A 297 -6.58 -28.10 16.89
C ASP A 297 -7.51 -28.32 18.09
N ARG A 298 -7.02 -28.20 19.33
CA ARG A 298 -7.91 -28.25 20.50
C ARG A 298 -8.76 -26.99 20.58
N LEU A 299 -10.07 -27.10 20.54
CA LEU A 299 -11.02 -26.00 20.61
C LEU A 299 -11.80 -26.03 21.94
N PRO A 300 -12.20 -24.86 22.48
CA PRO A 300 -12.95 -24.79 23.73
C PRO A 300 -14.44 -25.10 23.53
N ILE A 301 -14.95 -25.97 24.40
CA ILE A 301 -16.30 -26.55 24.38
C ILE A 301 -16.98 -26.32 25.73
N ALA A 302 -18.18 -25.75 25.70
CA ALA A 302 -19.07 -25.63 26.85
C ALA A 302 -20.45 -26.19 26.49
N ASN A 303 -21.09 -26.91 27.41
CA ASN A 303 -22.41 -27.54 27.21
C ASN A 303 -22.52 -28.43 25.94
N GLY A 304 -21.39 -28.96 25.46
CA GLY A 304 -21.29 -29.80 24.25
C GLY A 304 -20.99 -29.06 22.94
N ASN A 305 -21.08 -27.72 22.92
CA ASN A 305 -20.91 -26.90 21.71
C ASN A 305 -19.63 -26.05 21.75
N LEU A 306 -19.18 -25.57 20.59
CA LEU A 306 -18.10 -24.58 20.48
C LEU A 306 -18.50 -23.28 21.20
N VAL A 307 -17.55 -22.71 21.94
CA VAL A 307 -17.78 -21.50 22.75
C VAL A 307 -17.69 -20.20 21.94
N TYR A 308 -16.82 -20.20 20.92
CA TYR A 308 -16.46 -19.02 20.13
C TYR A 308 -16.88 -19.20 18.66
N CYS A 309 -16.11 -18.70 17.69
CA CYS A 309 -16.53 -18.71 16.28
C CYS A 309 -16.66 -20.13 15.70
N HIS A 310 -17.69 -20.35 14.88
CA HIS A 310 -18.02 -21.65 14.30
C HIS A 310 -18.81 -21.52 12.99
N SER A 311 -18.79 -22.57 12.16
CA SER A 311 -19.65 -22.72 10.97
C SER A 311 -21.03 -23.29 11.36
N ASN A 312 -22.00 -23.13 10.46
CA ASN A 312 -23.28 -23.85 10.54
C ASN A 312 -23.13 -25.34 10.16
N ASP A 313 -22.10 -25.70 9.40
CA ASP A 313 -21.74 -27.11 9.20
C ASP A 313 -20.93 -27.61 10.41
N LYS A 314 -21.38 -28.71 11.00
CA LYS A 314 -20.78 -29.34 12.19
C LYS A 314 -19.45 -30.04 11.89
N ASN A 315 -19.14 -30.24 10.61
CA ASN A 315 -17.89 -30.83 10.14
C ASN A 315 -16.83 -29.78 9.77
N GLU A 316 -17.14 -28.48 9.83
CA GLU A 316 -16.26 -27.43 9.30
C GLU A 316 -15.62 -26.57 10.39
N PHE A 317 -14.28 -26.50 10.39
CA PHE A 317 -13.52 -25.97 11.53
C PHE A 317 -12.56 -24.82 11.22
N TRP A 318 -12.48 -24.33 9.97
CA TRP A 318 -11.52 -23.28 9.62
C TRP A 318 -11.73 -21.97 10.41
N SER A 319 -12.99 -21.58 10.65
CA SER A 319 -13.36 -20.34 11.35
C SER A 319 -12.93 -20.36 12.82
N ALA A 320 -13.21 -21.45 13.53
CA ALA A 320 -12.77 -21.68 14.90
C ALA A 320 -11.23 -21.71 15.03
N LEU A 321 -10.54 -22.28 14.03
CA LEU A 321 -9.07 -22.39 14.02
C LEU A 321 -8.37 -21.06 13.68
N VAL A 322 -8.88 -20.26 12.73
CA VAL A 322 -8.29 -18.93 12.44
C VAL A 322 -8.49 -17.97 13.60
N GLU A 323 -9.64 -18.02 14.28
CA GLU A 323 -9.90 -17.27 15.51
C GLU A 323 -8.92 -17.68 16.61
N LYS A 324 -8.70 -18.98 16.84
CA LYS A 324 -7.71 -19.47 17.80
C LYS A 324 -6.30 -18.96 17.49
N ALA A 325 -5.87 -19.01 16.24
CA ALA A 325 -4.56 -18.50 15.83
C ALA A 325 -4.44 -16.98 16.03
N TYR A 326 -5.52 -16.23 15.82
CA TYR A 326 -5.57 -14.80 16.08
C TYR A 326 -5.54 -14.49 17.59
N ALA A 327 -6.34 -15.19 18.41
CA ALA A 327 -6.34 -15.11 19.88
C ALA A 327 -4.97 -15.43 20.50
N LYS A 328 -4.24 -16.40 19.93
CA LYS A 328 -2.86 -16.71 20.30
C LYS A 328 -1.90 -15.55 19.98
N GLN A 329 -2.01 -14.97 18.79
CA GLN A 329 -1.10 -13.92 18.34
C GLN A 329 -1.34 -12.59 19.07
N VAL A 330 -2.61 -12.25 19.30
CA VAL A 330 -3.04 -10.99 19.89
C VAL A 330 -2.67 -10.93 21.37
N ASN A 331 -2.16 -9.77 21.78
CA ASN A 331 -1.96 -9.36 23.17
C ASN A 331 -1.08 -10.26 24.07
N ARG A 332 -0.32 -11.20 23.51
CA ARG A 332 0.68 -11.99 24.26
C ARG A 332 1.69 -11.08 24.98
N ARG A 333 1.83 -11.25 26.29
CA ARG A 333 2.72 -10.47 27.16
C ARG A 333 4.09 -11.16 27.29
N PRO A 334 5.16 -10.44 27.65
CA PRO A 334 6.25 -11.06 28.40
C PRO A 334 5.65 -11.76 29.63
N LEU A 335 5.86 -13.08 29.73
CA LEU A 335 5.37 -13.96 30.82
C LEU A 335 3.86 -14.26 30.86
N VAL A 336 3.05 -13.97 29.83
CA VAL A 336 1.66 -14.48 29.72
C VAL A 336 1.34 -14.84 28.27
N TYR A 337 0.56 -15.90 28.03
CA TYR A 337 0.08 -16.30 26.71
C TYR A 337 -0.89 -15.26 26.10
N GLY A 338 -1.20 -15.41 24.80
CA GLY A 338 -2.40 -14.80 24.23
C GLY A 338 -3.66 -15.52 24.75
N CYS A 339 -4.83 -14.91 24.61
CA CYS A 339 -6.10 -15.49 25.10
C CYS A 339 -7.32 -14.94 24.35
N TYR A 340 -8.42 -15.70 24.35
CA TYR A 340 -9.67 -15.31 23.66
C TYR A 340 -10.31 -14.03 24.22
N GLU A 341 -10.34 -13.83 25.55
CA GLU A 341 -10.85 -12.59 26.18
C GLU A 341 -10.10 -11.33 25.66
N ALA A 342 -8.88 -11.48 25.15
CA ALA A 342 -8.13 -10.36 24.56
C ALA A 342 -8.57 -9.97 23.13
N LEU A 343 -9.58 -10.64 22.56
CA LEU A 343 -10.30 -10.25 21.34
C LEU A 343 -11.63 -9.52 21.65
N ASP A 344 -12.05 -9.43 22.91
CA ASP A 344 -13.23 -8.67 23.33
C ASP A 344 -13.00 -7.16 23.10
N GLY A 345 -13.90 -6.47 22.40
CA GLY A 345 -13.81 -5.02 22.16
C GLY A 345 -12.64 -4.57 21.25
N GLY A 346 -12.69 -4.93 19.96
CA GLY A 346 -11.69 -4.52 18.96
C GLY A 346 -12.19 -3.51 17.91
N ASN A 347 -11.43 -3.38 16.81
CA ASN A 347 -11.72 -2.45 15.72
C ASN A 347 -11.60 -3.17 14.37
N THR A 348 -12.68 -3.21 13.59
CA THR A 348 -12.74 -3.93 12.31
C THR A 348 -11.68 -3.45 11.30
N ALA A 349 -11.32 -2.16 11.33
CA ALA A 349 -10.27 -1.61 10.49
C ALA A 349 -8.88 -2.22 10.78
N ASP A 350 -8.64 -2.66 12.02
CA ASP A 350 -7.41 -3.34 12.43
C ASP A 350 -7.38 -4.79 11.95
N ALA A 351 -8.48 -5.54 12.08
CA ALA A 351 -8.57 -6.92 11.59
C ALA A 351 -8.43 -6.98 10.06
N LEU A 352 -9.12 -6.08 9.33
CA LEU A 352 -9.02 -6.01 7.86
C LEU A 352 -7.59 -5.73 7.37
N VAL A 353 -6.80 -4.93 8.08
CA VAL A 353 -5.36 -4.73 7.79
C VAL A 353 -4.56 -5.98 8.13
N ASP A 354 -4.84 -6.62 9.27
CA ASP A 354 -4.10 -7.80 9.71
C ASP A 354 -4.34 -9.04 8.82
N PHE A 355 -5.47 -9.12 8.13
CA PHE A 355 -5.73 -10.16 7.13
C PHE A 355 -5.12 -9.91 5.74
N THR A 356 -4.68 -8.68 5.43
CA THR A 356 -4.36 -8.29 4.04
C THR A 356 -3.03 -7.57 3.84
N GLY A 357 -2.50 -6.91 4.87
CA GLY A 357 -1.46 -5.88 4.72
C GLY A 357 -1.91 -4.65 3.92
N GLY A 358 -3.21 -4.49 3.69
CA GLY A 358 -3.83 -3.36 3.00
C GLY A 358 -3.80 -2.07 3.83
N VAL A 359 -4.67 -1.12 3.49
CA VAL A 359 -4.78 0.17 4.19
C VAL A 359 -6.26 0.50 4.44
N SER A 360 -6.68 0.50 5.69
CA SER A 360 -8.04 0.89 6.09
C SER A 360 -8.21 2.41 6.11
N GLU A 361 -9.16 2.88 5.31
CA GLU A 361 -9.64 4.26 5.27
C GLU A 361 -11.02 4.33 5.95
N PRO A 362 -11.14 4.97 7.13
CA PRO A 362 -12.44 5.23 7.76
C PRO A 362 -13.18 6.36 7.04
N VAL A 363 -14.50 6.33 7.11
CA VAL A 363 -15.44 7.32 6.59
C VAL A 363 -16.58 7.47 7.61
N GLU A 364 -16.73 8.66 8.19
CA GLU A 364 -17.81 8.96 9.13
C GLU A 364 -19.02 9.47 8.33
N LEU A 365 -20.09 8.66 8.29
CA LEU A 365 -21.21 8.86 7.39
C LEU A 365 -22.09 10.04 7.80
N LEU A 366 -22.19 10.29 9.11
CA LEU A 366 -22.94 11.41 9.68
C LEU A 366 -22.24 12.76 9.45
N GLU A 367 -20.92 12.84 9.69
CA GLU A 367 -20.15 14.09 9.51
C GLU A 367 -20.01 14.47 8.03
N GLY A 368 -19.97 13.50 7.13
CA GLY A 368 -19.99 13.75 5.68
C GLY A 368 -21.38 14.08 5.11
N HIS A 369 -22.43 14.15 5.94
CA HIS A 369 -23.82 14.47 5.56
C HIS A 369 -24.39 13.62 4.40
N TYR A 370 -23.89 12.41 4.18
CA TYR A 370 -24.25 11.58 3.03
C TYR A 370 -25.72 11.14 3.02
N GLY A 371 -26.39 11.11 4.19
CA GLY A 371 -27.83 10.88 4.28
C GLY A 371 -28.69 12.05 3.79
N GLN A 372 -28.10 13.25 3.58
CA GLN A 372 -28.79 14.45 3.12
C GLN A 372 -28.27 14.94 1.75
N ASP A 373 -26.96 14.97 1.55
CA ASP A 373 -26.31 15.42 0.31
C ASP A 373 -26.26 14.27 -0.72
N GLU A 374 -27.04 14.41 -1.79
CA GLU A 374 -27.11 13.43 -2.88
C GLU A 374 -25.82 13.35 -3.71
N GLU A 375 -25.14 14.47 -3.96
CA GLU A 375 -23.93 14.50 -4.77
C GLU A 375 -22.76 13.90 -3.99
N ALA A 376 -22.61 14.27 -2.71
CA ALA A 376 -21.65 13.62 -1.82
C ALA A 376 -21.93 12.12 -1.70
N ARG A 377 -23.21 11.71 -1.60
CA ARG A 377 -23.64 10.29 -1.55
C ARG A 377 -23.29 9.54 -2.84
N ASN A 378 -23.51 10.15 -4.00
CA ASN A 378 -23.15 9.57 -5.30
C ASN A 378 -21.63 9.41 -5.47
N GLN A 379 -20.85 10.43 -5.06
CA GLN A 379 -19.39 10.34 -5.05
C GLN A 379 -18.87 9.28 -4.07
N LEU A 380 -19.50 9.14 -2.90
CA LEU A 380 -19.21 8.07 -1.96
C LEU A 380 -19.54 6.69 -2.54
N PHE A 381 -20.70 6.51 -3.18
CA PHE A 381 -21.07 5.24 -3.80
C PHE A 381 -20.03 4.79 -4.85
N GLU A 382 -19.63 5.67 -5.78
CA GLU A 382 -18.59 5.36 -6.77
C GLU A 382 -17.23 5.06 -6.11
N ARG A 383 -16.90 5.72 -5.00
CA ARG A 383 -15.69 5.49 -4.19
C ARG A 383 -15.71 4.12 -3.49
N VAL A 384 -16.88 3.64 -3.07
CA VAL A 384 -17.12 2.32 -2.44
C VAL A 384 -17.11 1.21 -3.50
N LEU A 385 -17.87 1.39 -4.58
CA LEU A 385 -17.92 0.51 -5.75
C LEU A 385 -16.51 0.26 -6.32
N LYS A 386 -15.71 1.33 -6.49
CA LYS A 386 -14.32 1.29 -6.97
C LYS A 386 -13.35 0.61 -5.98
N VAL A 387 -13.69 0.47 -4.70
CA VAL A 387 -12.92 -0.34 -3.74
C VAL A 387 -13.30 -1.80 -3.88
N HIS A 388 -14.60 -2.12 -3.89
CA HIS A 388 -15.12 -3.48 -4.04
C HIS A 388 -14.63 -4.13 -5.35
N GLN A 389 -14.81 -3.47 -6.49
CA GLN A 389 -14.36 -3.93 -7.81
C GLN A 389 -12.83 -4.14 -7.94
N ARG A 390 -12.05 -3.72 -6.95
CA ARG A 390 -10.58 -3.90 -6.88
C ARG A 390 -10.17 -4.93 -5.81
N GLY A 391 -11.10 -5.80 -5.41
CA GLY A 391 -10.90 -6.80 -4.36
C GLY A 391 -10.84 -6.23 -2.94
N GLY A 392 -11.05 -4.93 -2.77
CA GLY A 392 -11.02 -4.28 -1.46
C GLY A 392 -12.08 -4.84 -0.52
N LEU A 393 -11.73 -4.89 0.76
CA LEU A 393 -12.61 -5.36 1.83
C LEU A 393 -13.33 -4.18 2.46
N ILE A 394 -14.62 -4.35 2.74
CA ILE A 394 -15.49 -3.29 3.22
C ILE A 394 -16.28 -3.81 4.41
N SER A 395 -16.41 -2.97 5.43
CA SER A 395 -17.24 -3.21 6.61
C SER A 395 -17.78 -1.87 7.11
N CYS A 396 -18.90 -1.89 7.82
CA CYS A 396 -19.56 -0.72 8.39
C CYS A 396 -20.16 -1.02 9.75
N SER A 397 -20.57 0.00 10.49
CA SER A 397 -21.19 -0.16 11.81
C SER A 397 -22.13 1.00 12.14
N ILE A 398 -22.99 0.77 13.14
CA ILE A 398 -23.86 1.79 13.73
C ILE A 398 -23.32 2.09 15.14
N ARG A 399 -22.89 3.32 15.38
CA ARG A 399 -22.22 3.74 16.63
C ARG A 399 -23.17 3.65 17.82
N ALA A 400 -22.81 2.84 18.82
CA ALA A 400 -23.51 2.81 20.10
C ALA A 400 -23.14 4.05 20.94
N THR A 401 -24.16 4.74 21.46
CA THR A 401 -24.01 5.96 22.28
C THR A 401 -23.79 5.70 23.77
N SER A 402 -24.13 4.49 24.24
CA SER A 402 -23.99 4.04 25.62
C SER A 402 -23.70 2.53 25.66
N GLN A 403 -23.33 2.00 26.82
CA GLN A 403 -23.19 0.55 26.98
C GLN A 403 -24.54 -0.20 26.89
N ALA A 404 -25.67 0.49 27.13
CA ALA A 404 -27.01 -0.08 26.92
C ALA A 404 -27.44 -0.05 25.44
N ASP A 405 -26.80 0.77 24.60
CA ASP A 405 -26.95 0.74 23.14
C ASP A 405 -26.07 -0.35 22.48
N MET A 406 -25.18 -1.01 23.22
CA MET A 406 -24.25 -1.99 22.67
C MET A 406 -24.98 -3.29 22.33
N GLU A 407 -24.86 -3.73 21.08
CA GLU A 407 -25.58 -4.87 20.49
C GLU A 407 -27.12 -4.75 20.59
N ALA A 408 -27.64 -3.53 20.78
CA ALA A 408 -29.07 -3.23 20.84
C ALA A 408 -29.71 -3.22 19.44
N ARG A 409 -30.83 -3.92 19.28
CA ARG A 409 -31.63 -3.98 18.05
C ARG A 409 -32.48 -2.72 17.86
N LEU A 410 -32.58 -2.25 16.62
CA LEU A 410 -33.46 -1.17 16.16
C LEU A 410 -34.74 -1.73 15.55
N ASP A 411 -35.80 -0.92 15.49
CA ASP A 411 -37.10 -1.29 14.90
C ASP A 411 -36.97 -1.70 13.41
N CYS A 412 -35.97 -1.17 12.70
CA CYS A 412 -35.62 -1.51 11.32
C CYS A 412 -34.82 -2.83 11.16
N GLY A 413 -34.65 -3.59 12.25
CA GLY A 413 -33.94 -4.87 12.27
C GLY A 413 -32.44 -4.77 12.62
N LEU A 414 -31.78 -3.68 12.20
CA LEU A 414 -30.34 -3.43 12.36
C LEU A 414 -29.88 -3.33 13.84
N VAL A 415 -28.59 -3.50 14.09
CA VAL A 415 -27.98 -3.61 15.43
C VAL A 415 -26.93 -2.50 15.67
N LYS A 416 -27.04 -1.81 16.80
CA LYS A 416 -26.08 -0.81 17.29
C LYS A 416 -24.85 -1.46 17.93
N GLY A 417 -23.70 -0.78 17.88
CA GLY A 417 -22.44 -1.23 18.47
C GLY A 417 -21.81 -2.45 17.78
N HIS A 418 -22.40 -2.90 16.67
CA HIS A 418 -22.03 -4.13 15.97
C HIS A 418 -21.44 -3.82 14.58
N ALA A 419 -20.55 -4.69 14.09
CA ALA A 419 -19.88 -4.55 12.81
C ALA A 419 -20.52 -5.45 11.74
N TYR A 420 -20.89 -4.87 10.60
CA TYR A 420 -21.43 -5.59 9.45
C TYR A 420 -20.35 -5.75 8.37
N ALA A 421 -20.31 -6.90 7.71
CA ALA A 421 -19.54 -7.07 6.48
C ALA A 421 -20.31 -6.48 5.29
N VAL A 422 -19.62 -5.96 4.28
CA VAL A 422 -20.24 -5.57 3.00
C VAL A 422 -19.73 -6.53 1.93
N THR A 423 -20.64 -7.33 1.36
CA THR A 423 -20.28 -8.45 0.49
C THR A 423 -20.44 -8.11 -1.00
N GLU A 424 -21.44 -7.29 -1.38
CA GLU A 424 -21.64 -6.84 -2.77
C GLU A 424 -22.03 -5.35 -2.86
N VAL A 425 -21.62 -4.66 -3.93
CA VAL A 425 -21.91 -3.25 -4.19
C VAL A 425 -22.14 -3.08 -5.69
N GLN A 426 -23.38 -2.81 -6.11
CA GLN A 426 -23.75 -2.84 -7.53
C GLN A 426 -24.77 -1.78 -7.92
N ARG A 427 -24.78 -1.38 -9.20
CA ARG A 427 -25.85 -0.56 -9.80
C ARG A 427 -26.88 -1.45 -10.49
N VAL A 428 -28.00 -1.68 -9.82
CA VAL A 428 -29.11 -2.53 -10.30
C VAL A 428 -30.00 -1.76 -11.27
N ARG A 429 -30.47 -2.39 -12.34
CA ARG A 429 -31.38 -1.78 -13.32
C ARG A 429 -32.83 -2.02 -12.92
N LEU A 430 -33.63 -0.95 -12.92
CA LEU A 430 -35.08 -1.04 -12.65
C LEU A 430 -35.87 -1.28 -13.95
N GLY A 431 -37.00 -2.00 -13.84
CA GLY A 431 -37.97 -2.18 -14.91
C GLY A 431 -37.96 -3.55 -15.60
N HIS A 432 -38.91 -3.74 -16.52
CA HIS A 432 -39.16 -4.98 -17.26
C HIS A 432 -39.20 -4.75 -18.78
N GLY A 433 -38.70 -5.72 -19.55
CA GLY A 433 -38.82 -5.75 -21.01
C GLY A 433 -37.89 -4.80 -21.78
N LEU A 434 -38.03 -4.80 -23.11
CA LEU A 434 -37.13 -4.10 -24.04
C LEU A 434 -37.10 -2.56 -23.87
N LEU A 435 -38.17 -1.95 -23.33
CA LEU A 435 -38.22 -0.50 -23.10
C LEU A 435 -37.27 -0.04 -22.00
N ALA A 436 -36.92 -0.92 -21.05
CA ALA A 436 -35.94 -0.61 -20.01
C ALA A 436 -34.55 -0.26 -20.59
N PHE A 437 -34.19 -0.79 -21.76
CA PHE A 437 -32.89 -0.47 -22.41
C PHE A 437 -32.70 1.02 -22.75
N PHE A 438 -33.79 1.78 -22.91
CA PHE A 438 -33.74 3.18 -23.36
C PHE A 438 -33.98 4.21 -22.25
N LYS A 439 -34.40 3.78 -21.05
CA LYS A 439 -34.62 4.63 -19.86
C LYS A 439 -34.24 3.92 -18.55
N ALA A 440 -33.15 3.14 -18.54
CA ALA A 440 -32.71 2.40 -17.35
C ALA A 440 -32.24 3.35 -16.23
N GLU A 441 -33.16 3.71 -15.33
CA GLU A 441 -32.84 4.17 -13.99
C GLU A 441 -32.02 3.08 -13.26
N LYS A 442 -30.94 3.50 -12.60
CA LYS A 442 -29.97 2.61 -11.95
C LYS A 442 -29.95 2.87 -10.46
N LEU A 443 -30.51 1.95 -9.69
CA LEU A 443 -30.47 2.01 -8.24
C LEU A 443 -29.08 1.63 -7.73
N SER A 444 -28.51 2.46 -6.87
CA SER A 444 -27.27 2.19 -6.15
C SER A 444 -27.57 1.25 -4.99
N MET A 445 -27.15 -0.03 -5.09
CA MET A 445 -27.44 -1.08 -4.12
C MET A 445 -26.19 -1.56 -3.40
N ILE A 446 -26.37 -1.97 -2.14
CA ILE A 446 -25.33 -2.53 -1.28
C ILE A 446 -25.89 -3.77 -0.56
N ARG A 447 -25.10 -4.84 -0.53
CA ARG A 447 -25.40 -6.06 0.23
C ARG A 447 -24.48 -6.16 1.45
N LEU A 448 -25.09 -6.39 2.60
CA LEU A 448 -24.42 -6.50 3.89
C LEU A 448 -24.59 -7.90 4.45
N ARG A 449 -23.70 -8.33 5.35
CA ARG A 449 -23.89 -9.51 6.20
C ARG A 449 -23.77 -9.16 7.68
N ASN A 450 -24.68 -9.67 8.49
CA ASN A 450 -24.62 -9.74 9.94
C ASN A 450 -23.76 -10.95 10.41
N PRO A 451 -22.63 -10.74 11.12
CA PRO A 451 -21.85 -11.80 11.76
C PRO A 451 -22.59 -12.78 12.68
N TRP A 452 -23.80 -12.47 13.13
CA TRP A 452 -24.63 -13.39 13.89
C TRP A 452 -25.30 -14.47 13.04
N GLY A 453 -25.36 -14.30 11.71
CA GLY A 453 -26.08 -15.22 10.81
C GLY A 453 -27.60 -15.22 10.96
N GLU A 454 -28.14 -14.19 11.63
CA GLU A 454 -29.56 -13.94 11.83
C GLU A 454 -29.78 -12.41 11.99
N ARG A 455 -31.04 -11.96 11.96
CA ARG A 455 -31.49 -10.58 12.21
C ARG A 455 -31.06 -9.60 11.13
N GLU A 456 -31.80 -9.65 10.03
CA GLU A 456 -31.66 -8.77 8.87
C GLU A 456 -32.43 -7.44 8.99
N TRP A 457 -32.17 -6.56 8.03
CA TRP A 457 -32.96 -5.38 7.70
C TRP A 457 -34.39 -5.76 7.29
N ASN A 458 -35.41 -5.06 7.81
CA ASN A 458 -36.83 -5.30 7.47
C ASN A 458 -37.46 -4.21 6.60
N GLY A 459 -36.65 -3.24 6.13
CA GLY A 459 -37.11 -2.10 5.34
C GLY A 459 -37.17 -2.37 3.82
N PRO A 460 -37.17 -1.32 2.99
CA PRO A 460 -37.10 -1.45 1.53
C PRO A 460 -35.92 -2.30 1.06
N TRP A 461 -36.17 -3.22 0.12
CA TRP A 461 -35.18 -4.15 -0.46
C TRP A 461 -34.63 -5.24 0.46
N SER A 462 -35.17 -5.37 1.69
CA SER A 462 -35.08 -6.62 2.46
C SER A 462 -35.56 -7.83 1.65
N ASP A 463 -35.20 -9.03 2.07
CA ASP A 463 -35.33 -10.22 1.22
C ASP A 463 -36.80 -10.60 0.96
N SER A 464 -37.70 -10.32 1.90
CA SER A 464 -39.16 -10.42 1.70
C SER A 464 -39.83 -9.18 1.05
N SER A 465 -39.08 -8.18 0.60
CA SER A 465 -39.60 -6.87 0.17
C SER A 465 -40.30 -6.91 -1.19
N GLU A 466 -41.54 -6.40 -1.28
CA GLU A 466 -42.27 -6.27 -2.55
C GLU A 466 -41.55 -5.39 -3.59
N GLN A 467 -40.67 -4.50 -3.14
CA GLN A 467 -39.81 -3.66 -3.96
C GLN A 467 -39.04 -4.49 -5.01
N TRP A 468 -38.68 -5.73 -4.69
CA TRP A 468 -38.05 -6.68 -5.60
C TRP A 468 -38.84 -6.96 -6.88
N GLN A 469 -40.17 -6.79 -6.89
CA GLN A 469 -40.97 -6.95 -8.11
C GLN A 469 -40.71 -5.85 -9.16
N LYS A 470 -40.05 -4.75 -8.80
CA LYS A 470 -39.55 -3.71 -9.73
C LYS A 470 -38.33 -4.18 -10.54
N VAL A 471 -37.69 -5.28 -10.14
CA VAL A 471 -36.50 -5.86 -10.77
C VAL A 471 -36.88 -7.13 -11.53
N SER A 472 -36.39 -7.27 -12.76
CA SER A 472 -36.64 -8.45 -13.58
C SER A 472 -36.13 -9.74 -12.92
N LYS A 473 -36.80 -10.87 -13.16
CA LYS A 473 -36.42 -12.17 -12.56
C LYS A 473 -34.96 -12.53 -12.81
N SER A 474 -34.47 -12.33 -14.05
CA SER A 474 -33.08 -12.63 -14.41
C SER A 474 -32.04 -11.72 -13.72
N GLU A 475 -32.38 -10.47 -13.40
CA GLU A 475 -31.47 -9.62 -12.62
C GLU A 475 -31.48 -10.03 -11.13
N ARG A 476 -32.62 -10.42 -10.56
CA ARG A 476 -32.71 -10.98 -9.19
C ARG A 476 -31.92 -12.28 -9.03
N GLU A 477 -32.01 -13.18 -10.01
CA GLU A 477 -31.25 -14.43 -10.03
C GLU A 477 -29.72 -14.18 -10.09
N LYS A 478 -29.27 -13.11 -10.77
CA LYS A 478 -27.85 -12.70 -10.78
C LYS A 478 -27.39 -12.02 -9.50
N LEU A 479 -28.30 -11.35 -8.80
CA LEU A 479 -28.03 -10.70 -7.50
C LEU A 479 -27.97 -11.70 -6.34
N GLY A 480 -28.34 -12.97 -6.56
CA GLY A 480 -28.32 -13.99 -5.52
C GLY A 480 -29.28 -13.67 -4.37
N VAL A 481 -30.43 -13.03 -4.65
CA VAL A 481 -31.44 -12.76 -3.63
C VAL A 481 -32.11 -14.08 -3.25
N VAL A 482 -31.72 -14.61 -2.10
CA VAL A 482 -32.39 -15.73 -1.41
C VAL A 482 -33.53 -15.13 -0.56
N VAL A 483 -34.34 -15.96 0.10
CA VAL A 483 -35.26 -15.50 1.15
C VAL A 483 -35.10 -16.44 2.33
N GLN A 484 -34.14 -16.13 3.20
CA GLN A 484 -33.69 -16.95 4.32
C GLN A 484 -33.06 -16.02 5.37
N ASP A 485 -33.35 -16.24 6.66
CA ASP A 485 -32.65 -15.56 7.76
C ASP A 485 -31.24 -16.22 7.88
N ASP A 486 -30.26 -15.69 7.13
CA ASP A 486 -28.84 -16.13 7.12
C ASP A 486 -27.84 -14.99 7.43
N GLY A 487 -28.39 -13.80 7.64
CA GLY A 487 -27.69 -12.58 7.98
C GLY A 487 -27.27 -11.74 6.77
N GLU A 488 -27.28 -12.25 5.54
CA GLU A 488 -27.13 -11.40 4.34
C GLU A 488 -28.43 -10.64 4.03
N PHE A 489 -28.32 -9.37 3.67
CA PHE A 489 -29.46 -8.58 3.19
C PHE A 489 -29.02 -7.47 2.24
N TRP A 490 -29.92 -7.09 1.34
CA TRP A 490 -29.77 -5.92 0.49
C TRP A 490 -30.44 -4.68 1.08
N MET A 491 -29.87 -3.51 0.79
CA MET A 491 -30.53 -2.21 0.92
C MET A 491 -30.05 -1.26 -0.19
N ASP A 492 -30.79 -0.18 -0.43
CA ASP A 492 -30.27 0.88 -1.28
C ASP A 492 -29.25 1.76 -0.52
N PHE A 493 -28.39 2.43 -1.28
CA PHE A 493 -27.29 3.20 -0.72
C PHE A 493 -27.72 4.50 -0.02
N GLU A 494 -28.99 4.89 -0.15
CA GLU A 494 -29.53 6.05 0.55
C GLU A 494 -29.97 5.69 1.96
N ASP A 495 -30.75 4.62 2.13
CA ASP A 495 -31.09 4.13 3.46
C ASP A 495 -29.85 3.62 4.21
N PHE A 496 -28.86 3.07 3.51
CA PHE A 496 -27.53 2.81 4.08
C PHE A 496 -26.90 4.08 4.68
N ALA A 497 -26.87 5.18 3.92
CA ALA A 497 -26.28 6.45 4.35
C ALA A 497 -27.10 7.20 5.42
N LYS A 498 -28.38 6.83 5.64
CA LYS A 498 -29.22 7.32 6.74
C LYS A 498 -29.01 6.53 8.04
N HIS A 499 -28.83 5.21 7.95
CA HIS A 499 -28.84 4.31 9.12
C HIS A 499 -27.45 3.95 9.65
N PHE A 500 -26.43 3.86 8.79
CA PHE A 500 -25.05 3.57 9.23
C PHE A 500 -24.30 4.84 9.58
N THR A 501 -23.40 4.76 10.56
CA THR A 501 -22.63 5.91 11.06
C THR A 501 -21.17 5.87 10.61
N ASP A 502 -20.63 4.67 10.42
CA ASP A 502 -19.21 4.42 10.22
C ASP A 502 -19.01 3.41 9.08
N LEU A 503 -18.13 3.71 8.14
CA LEU A 503 -17.79 2.88 6.99
C LEU A 503 -16.26 2.77 6.85
N ILE A 504 -15.76 1.55 6.68
CA ILE A 504 -14.33 1.23 6.65
C ILE A 504 -14.00 0.60 5.30
N LEU A 505 -13.13 1.28 4.54
CA LEU A 505 -12.67 0.83 3.22
C LEU A 505 -11.23 0.32 3.31
N CYS A 506 -11.04 -0.99 3.42
CA CYS A 506 -9.70 -1.59 3.39
C CYS A 506 -9.21 -1.75 1.96
N ARG A 507 -8.30 -0.87 1.57
CA ARG A 507 -7.75 -0.77 0.22
C ARG A 507 -6.59 -1.74 0.04
N LEU A 508 -6.74 -2.69 -0.87
CA LEU A 508 -5.65 -3.52 -1.37
C LEU A 508 -4.80 -2.68 -2.34
N ILE A 509 -3.63 -2.23 -1.87
CA ILE A 509 -2.77 -1.35 -2.65
C ILE A 509 -1.93 -2.16 -3.64
N ASN A 510 -2.19 -1.95 -4.93
CA ASN A 510 -1.45 -2.57 -6.01
C ASN A 510 -0.14 -1.82 -6.28
N THR A 511 0.99 -2.44 -5.92
CA THR A 511 2.36 -1.94 -6.13
C THR A 511 3.10 -2.66 -7.27
N SER A 512 2.37 -3.32 -8.18
CA SER A 512 2.92 -4.17 -9.24
C SER A 512 3.11 -3.43 -10.57
N TYR A 513 4.36 -3.12 -10.92
CA TYR A 513 4.79 -2.45 -12.18
C TYR A 513 4.31 -3.07 -13.51
N LEU A 514 3.63 -4.22 -13.49
CA LEU A 514 3.12 -4.92 -14.67
C LEU A 514 1.58 -4.94 -14.73
N SER A 515 0.90 -4.11 -13.93
CA SER A 515 -0.56 -4.02 -13.90
C SER A 515 -1.13 -3.08 -14.97
N VAL A 516 -2.34 -3.39 -15.44
CA VAL A 516 -3.14 -2.52 -16.34
C VAL A 516 -3.94 -1.46 -15.56
N HIS A 517 -3.97 -1.55 -14.22
CA HIS A 517 -4.69 -0.63 -13.34
C HIS A 517 -3.74 0.31 -12.59
N LYS A 518 -4.26 1.44 -12.07
CA LYS A 518 -3.50 2.41 -11.26
C LYS A 518 -2.66 1.70 -10.19
N THR A 519 -1.35 1.72 -10.38
CA THR A 519 -0.33 1.29 -9.43
C THR A 519 -0.02 2.40 -8.44
N TRP A 520 0.52 2.02 -7.30
CA TRP A 520 1.01 2.93 -6.26
C TRP A 520 2.47 2.62 -5.94
N GLU A 521 3.24 3.67 -5.67
CA GLU A 521 4.58 3.59 -5.12
C GLU A 521 4.48 3.67 -3.58
N GLU A 522 4.77 2.55 -2.90
CA GLU A 522 4.73 2.45 -1.44
C GLU A 522 6.12 2.69 -0.85
N VAL A 523 6.23 3.67 0.04
CA VAL A 523 7.41 3.85 0.89
C VAL A 523 7.07 3.54 2.34
N VAL A 524 7.67 2.47 2.85
CA VAL A 524 7.57 2.01 4.23
C VAL A 524 8.74 2.56 5.07
N LYS A 525 8.44 3.13 6.24
CA LYS A 525 9.41 3.59 7.25
C LYS A 525 9.05 3.04 8.62
N PHE A 526 10.03 2.52 9.33
CA PHE A 526 9.94 2.21 10.75
C PHE A 526 10.66 3.31 11.54
N GLY A 527 10.10 3.72 12.67
CA GLY A 527 10.69 4.72 13.55
C GLY A 527 10.14 4.59 14.97
N SER A 528 10.68 5.38 15.90
CA SER A 528 10.24 5.37 17.30
C SER A 528 10.23 6.79 17.86
N TRP A 529 9.23 7.11 18.67
CA TRP A 529 9.27 8.22 19.60
C TRP A 529 10.10 7.79 20.81
N VAL A 530 11.20 8.50 21.07
CA VAL A 530 12.17 8.20 22.14
C VAL A 530 12.40 9.47 22.93
N HIS A 531 12.31 9.40 24.26
CA HIS A 531 12.52 10.54 25.13
C HIS A 531 13.99 10.62 25.56
N GLU A 532 14.65 11.73 25.23
CA GLU A 532 16.04 12.02 25.57
C GLU A 532 16.15 13.39 26.24
N ALA A 533 17.07 13.54 27.19
CA ALA A 533 17.30 14.82 27.87
C ALA A 533 18.02 15.87 26.99
N ASP A 534 18.62 15.44 25.87
CA ASP A 534 19.21 16.30 24.85
C ASP A 534 18.15 16.63 23.78
N PRO A 535 17.73 17.90 23.60
CA PRO A 535 16.71 18.29 22.63
C PRO A 535 17.03 17.94 21.16
N LEU A 536 18.31 17.80 20.78
CA LEU A 536 18.70 17.38 19.43
C LEU A 536 18.51 15.87 19.22
N ARG A 537 18.55 15.09 20.31
CA ARG A 537 18.34 13.63 20.31
C ARG A 537 16.91 13.23 20.63
N ASN A 538 16.14 14.05 21.36
CA ASN A 538 14.75 13.75 21.68
C ASN A 538 13.93 13.52 20.40
N ARG A 539 13.10 12.49 20.39
CA ARG A 539 12.15 12.16 19.31
C ARG A 539 10.72 12.03 19.82
N ALA A 540 10.45 12.30 21.10
CA ALA A 540 9.12 12.36 21.70
C ALA A 540 8.69 13.83 21.89
N GLY A 541 8.39 14.51 20.78
CA GLY A 541 8.17 15.96 20.76
C GLY A 541 6.74 16.43 21.04
N GLY A 542 5.76 15.54 21.01
CA GLY A 542 4.32 15.87 21.09
C GLY A 542 3.79 16.50 19.80
N CYS A 543 2.50 16.82 19.75
CA CYS A 543 1.83 17.44 18.61
C CYS A 543 2.14 18.94 18.46
N ILE A 544 1.67 19.57 17.37
CA ILE A 544 1.98 20.96 17.00
C ILE A 544 1.63 22.03 18.04
N ASN A 545 0.78 21.70 19.02
CA ASN A 545 0.49 22.54 20.19
C ASN A 545 1.76 22.79 21.03
N HIS A 546 2.66 21.80 21.12
CA HIS A 546 3.90 21.85 21.91
C HIS A 546 5.05 22.46 21.10
N LYS A 547 4.87 23.70 20.63
CA LYS A 547 5.74 24.37 19.63
C LYS A 547 7.26 24.27 19.88
N GLY A 548 7.71 24.26 21.14
CA GLY A 548 9.13 24.14 21.49
C GLY A 548 9.73 22.73 21.38
N THR A 549 8.91 21.68 21.45
CA THR A 549 9.33 20.27 21.38
C THR A 549 8.88 19.58 20.11
N TYR A 550 7.80 20.05 19.47
CA TYR A 550 7.25 19.48 18.25
C TYR A 550 8.26 19.26 17.09
N PRO A 551 9.20 20.18 16.79
CA PRO A 551 10.21 19.95 15.75
C PRO A 551 11.19 18.81 16.08
N GLN A 552 11.28 18.39 17.36
CA GLN A 552 12.19 17.35 17.81
C GLN A 552 11.74 15.94 17.36
N ASN A 553 10.46 15.75 17.03
CA ASN A 553 9.93 14.48 16.48
C ASN A 553 10.73 13.96 15.24
N PRO A 554 10.57 12.68 14.87
CA PRO A 554 11.02 12.18 13.56
C PRO A 554 10.37 12.96 12.42
N GLN A 555 11.11 13.16 11.33
CA GLN A 555 10.68 13.97 10.19
C GLN A 555 10.99 13.21 8.90
N TYR A 556 9.99 13.00 8.05
CA TYR A 556 10.17 12.30 6.79
C TYR A 556 9.85 13.22 5.61
N VAL A 557 10.88 13.53 4.83
CA VAL A 557 10.75 14.36 3.63
C VAL A 557 10.33 13.50 2.44
N PHE A 558 9.41 13.98 1.62
CA PHE A 558 8.94 13.34 0.38
C PHE A 558 8.56 14.38 -0.69
N ASP A 559 8.61 13.96 -1.95
CA ASP A 559 8.34 14.80 -3.12
C ASP A 559 7.07 14.37 -3.85
N VAL A 560 6.19 15.33 -4.16
CA VAL A 560 5.10 15.19 -5.13
C VAL A 560 5.60 15.73 -6.47
N LYS A 561 5.57 14.89 -7.52
CA LYS A 561 6.24 15.13 -8.81
C LYS A 561 5.29 15.30 -9.99
N LYS A 562 3.98 15.30 -9.74
CA LYS A 562 2.95 15.74 -10.69
C LYS A 562 2.47 17.14 -10.29
N PRO A 563 1.86 17.91 -11.21
CA PRO A 563 1.20 19.18 -10.89
C PRO A 563 0.25 19.08 -9.70
N GLU A 564 -0.47 17.96 -9.60
CA GLU A 564 -1.25 17.51 -8.45
C GLU A 564 -1.20 15.98 -8.39
N ASP A 565 -1.08 15.39 -7.19
CA ASP A 565 -1.11 13.94 -6.96
C ASP A 565 -1.92 13.57 -5.72
N GLU A 566 -2.60 12.42 -5.78
CA GLU A 566 -3.40 11.86 -4.68
C GLU A 566 -2.46 11.17 -3.68
N VAL A 567 -2.22 11.75 -2.50
CA VAL A 567 -1.29 11.18 -1.51
C VAL A 567 -2.06 10.47 -0.40
N LEU A 568 -1.70 9.21 -0.12
CA LEU A 568 -2.22 8.46 1.03
C LEU A 568 -1.10 8.27 2.06
N ILE A 569 -1.37 8.54 3.33
CA ILE A 569 -0.45 8.28 4.44
C ILE A 569 -1.16 7.49 5.52
N CYS A 570 -0.52 6.42 5.99
CA CYS A 570 -0.93 5.65 7.15
C CYS A 570 0.18 5.67 8.20
N LEU A 571 -0.18 6.02 9.44
CA LEU A 571 0.67 5.94 10.62
C LEU A 571 0.09 4.89 11.58
N GLN A 572 0.85 3.84 11.88
CA GLN A 572 0.45 2.76 12.80
C GLN A 572 1.42 2.69 13.97
N GLN A 573 0.94 2.57 15.20
CA GLN A 573 1.76 2.26 16.38
C GLN A 573 1.76 0.76 16.69
N ARG A 574 2.74 0.28 17.45
CA ARG A 574 2.65 -1.05 18.07
C ARG A 574 1.54 -1.08 19.11
N ASP A 575 0.66 -2.09 19.01
CA ASP A 575 -0.55 -2.22 19.82
C ASP A 575 -0.24 -2.39 21.32
N ARG A 576 -0.85 -1.54 22.15
CA ARG A 576 -0.61 -1.48 23.61
C ARG A 576 -1.62 -2.25 24.45
N ARG A 577 -2.70 -2.76 23.84
CA ARG A 577 -3.65 -3.67 24.51
C ARG A 577 -2.95 -4.89 25.10
N ALA A 578 -1.81 -5.27 24.51
CA ALA A 578 -0.87 -6.27 25.00
C ALA A 578 -0.23 -5.98 26.37
N ARG A 579 -0.26 -4.74 26.91
CA ARG A 579 0.55 -4.36 28.09
C ARG A 579 -0.14 -3.50 29.17
N PRO A 580 -1.17 -3.99 29.89
CA PRO A 580 -1.82 -3.25 30.98
C PRO A 580 -0.97 -2.96 32.25
N LYS A 581 0.35 -3.21 32.22
CA LYS A 581 1.30 -2.82 33.28
C LYS A 581 2.11 -1.55 32.96
N GLU A 582 2.01 -1.03 31.73
CA GLU A 582 2.73 0.18 31.27
C GLU A 582 1.75 1.38 31.09
N GLY A 583 0.56 1.28 31.70
CA GLY A 583 -0.60 2.15 31.49
C GLY A 583 -1.88 1.32 31.43
N LYS A 584 -3.03 1.93 31.16
CA LYS A 584 -4.35 1.24 31.08
C LYS A 584 -4.50 0.19 29.95
N GLY A 585 -3.43 -0.13 29.21
CA GLY A 585 -3.50 -0.90 27.95
C GLY A 585 -3.98 -0.07 26.75
N GLU A 586 -4.31 1.21 26.95
CA GLU A 586 -4.72 2.14 25.90
C GLU A 586 -3.58 2.43 24.92
N ASN A 587 -3.90 2.48 23.63
CA ASN A 587 -3.00 2.97 22.59
C ASN A 587 -2.80 4.50 22.74
N LEU A 588 -1.63 5.02 22.39
CA LEU A 588 -1.40 6.47 22.52
C LEU A 588 -2.30 7.23 21.55
N ALA A 589 -2.74 8.43 21.93
CA ALA A 589 -3.23 9.40 20.95
C ALA A 589 -2.10 9.75 19.99
N ILE A 590 -2.22 9.34 18.72
CA ILE A 590 -1.21 9.55 17.67
C ILE A 590 -1.81 10.32 16.50
N GLY A 591 -0.96 11.00 15.74
CA GLY A 591 -1.32 11.71 14.54
C GLY A 591 -0.09 12.25 13.80
N PHE A 592 -0.31 12.97 12.70
CA PHE A 592 0.76 13.58 11.93
C PHE A 592 0.31 14.87 11.23
N ASP A 593 1.27 15.74 10.95
CA ASP A 593 1.10 16.91 10.10
C ASP A 593 1.86 16.73 8.79
N ILE A 594 1.39 17.34 7.70
CA ILE A 594 2.16 17.53 6.47
C ILE A 594 2.44 19.03 6.30
N GLN A 595 3.71 19.39 6.11
CA GLN A 595 4.15 20.77 5.90
C GLN A 595 4.85 20.91 4.53
N ARG A 596 4.62 22.03 3.82
CA ARG A 596 5.32 22.36 2.55
C ARG A 596 6.62 23.08 2.84
N VAL A 597 7.73 22.55 2.31
CA VAL A 597 9.10 22.95 2.67
C VAL A 597 9.91 23.34 1.43
N GLU A 598 11.18 23.67 1.62
CA GLU A 598 12.08 24.05 0.54
C GLU A 598 12.41 22.86 -0.37
N LEU A 599 12.38 23.06 -1.71
CA LEU A 599 12.58 21.98 -2.70
C LEU A 599 13.96 21.30 -2.60
N ASN A 600 14.92 21.95 -1.94
CA ASN A 600 16.24 21.41 -1.67
C ASN A 600 16.50 21.10 -0.19
N ARG A 601 15.47 21.09 0.68
CA ARG A 601 15.64 20.68 2.09
C ARG A 601 16.09 19.22 2.18
N ILE A 602 17.18 19.03 2.92
CA ILE A 602 17.83 17.73 3.20
C ILE A 602 18.28 17.59 4.66
N TYR A 603 18.12 18.65 5.47
CA TYR A 603 18.36 18.70 6.91
C TYR A 603 17.03 18.93 7.63
N ARG A 604 17.00 18.60 8.93
CA ARG A 604 15.82 18.73 9.79
C ARG A 604 15.28 20.17 9.82
N MET A 605 13.98 20.28 10.09
CA MET A 605 13.31 21.53 10.41
C MET A 605 13.39 21.77 11.90
N HIS A 606 13.70 23.00 12.30
CA HIS A 606 13.68 23.43 13.70
C HIS A 606 12.57 24.44 13.98
N ILE A 607 11.97 24.99 12.92
CA ILE A 607 10.80 25.87 12.95
C ILE A 607 9.73 25.25 12.04
N SER A 608 8.47 25.26 12.50
CA SER A 608 7.34 24.78 11.70
C SER A 608 7.18 25.62 10.44
N GLN A 609 7.11 24.95 9.30
CA GLN A 609 6.84 25.53 7.99
C GLN A 609 5.31 25.58 7.75
N GLN A 610 4.90 25.85 6.50
CA GLN A 610 3.51 25.96 6.09
C GLN A 610 2.78 24.62 6.21
N LYS A 611 2.00 24.43 7.28
CA LYS A 611 1.11 23.27 7.46
C LYS A 611 0.06 23.25 6.34
N MET A 612 0.00 22.14 5.62
CA MET A 612 -0.93 21.91 4.51
C MET A 612 -2.17 21.13 4.97
N CYS A 613 -1.97 20.16 5.84
CA CYS A 613 -3.02 19.35 6.44
C CYS A 613 -2.55 18.68 7.74
N SER A 614 -3.51 18.12 8.44
CA SER A 614 -3.37 17.32 9.66
C SER A 614 -4.05 15.98 9.41
N SER A 615 -3.56 14.90 10.03
CA SER A 615 -4.48 13.82 10.41
C SER A 615 -5.33 14.27 11.61
N VAL A 616 -6.39 13.53 11.88
CA VAL A 616 -6.99 13.47 13.23
C VAL A 616 -5.96 12.94 14.23
N TYR A 617 -6.16 13.24 15.52
CA TYR A 617 -5.41 12.63 16.61
C TYR A 617 -6.34 11.71 17.40
N ILE A 618 -6.00 10.43 17.48
CA ILE A 618 -6.88 9.38 18.04
C ILE A 618 -6.04 8.30 18.72
N ASN A 619 -6.58 7.72 19.80
CA ASN A 619 -6.01 6.60 20.56
C ASN A 619 -6.19 5.23 19.86
N SER A 620 -6.09 5.23 18.53
CA SER A 620 -6.21 4.03 17.68
C SER A 620 -4.85 3.40 17.42
N ARG A 621 -4.84 2.13 17.01
CA ARG A 621 -3.62 1.43 16.56
C ARG A 621 -3.09 2.04 15.25
N SER A 622 -3.97 2.57 14.39
CA SER A 622 -3.58 3.26 13.15
C SER A 622 -4.43 4.50 12.83
N VAL A 623 -3.80 5.46 12.15
CA VAL A 623 -4.39 6.70 11.62
C VAL A 623 -4.12 6.79 10.14
N PHE A 624 -5.11 7.23 9.37
CA PHE A 624 -5.05 7.38 7.92
C PHE A 624 -5.35 8.82 7.51
N LEU A 625 -4.68 9.30 6.45
CA LEU A 625 -5.01 10.53 5.76
C LEU A 625 -4.90 10.31 4.25
N ARG A 626 -5.90 10.80 3.52
CA ARG A 626 -5.88 10.93 2.05
C ARG A 626 -5.99 12.40 1.71
N LYS A 627 -5.07 12.91 0.90
CA LYS A 627 -5.07 14.32 0.50
C LYS A 627 -4.38 14.52 -0.84
N ASP A 628 -5.06 15.23 -1.73
CA ASP A 628 -4.48 15.72 -2.97
C ASP A 628 -3.53 16.89 -2.66
N LEU A 629 -2.31 16.81 -3.19
CA LEU A 629 -1.23 17.77 -2.97
C LEU A 629 -0.66 18.21 -4.31
N LYS A 630 -0.34 19.51 -4.43
CA LYS A 630 0.33 20.09 -5.60
C LYS A 630 1.81 19.65 -5.69
N GLU A 631 2.44 19.87 -6.85
CA GLU A 631 3.87 19.59 -7.05
C GLU A 631 4.75 20.30 -6.01
N GLY A 632 5.73 19.58 -5.45
CA GLY A 632 6.70 20.16 -4.52
C GLY A 632 7.19 19.19 -3.45
N ARG A 633 7.99 19.73 -2.52
CA ARG A 633 8.57 18.98 -1.40
C ARG A 633 7.80 19.21 -0.11
N TYR A 634 7.55 18.13 0.60
CA TYR A 634 6.80 18.09 1.84
C TYR A 634 7.57 17.35 2.93
N VAL A 635 7.28 17.65 4.19
CA VAL A 635 7.70 16.84 5.34
C VAL A 635 6.46 16.37 6.09
N VAL A 636 6.37 15.07 6.34
CA VAL A 636 5.41 14.49 7.28
C VAL A 636 6.09 14.26 8.63
N ILE A 637 5.43 14.69 9.70
CA ILE A 637 5.92 14.62 11.08
C ILE A 637 4.97 13.74 11.89
N PRO A 638 5.26 12.44 12.10
CA PRO A 638 4.48 11.58 12.98
C PRO A 638 4.76 11.89 14.44
N THR A 639 3.70 12.11 15.23
CA THR A 639 3.78 12.51 16.64
C THR A 639 2.78 11.76 17.51
N THR A 640 3.10 11.67 18.79
CA THR A 640 2.12 11.48 19.88
C THR A 640 1.44 12.82 20.18
N PHE A 641 0.23 12.81 20.73
CA PHE A 641 -0.46 14.05 21.13
C PHE A 641 0.37 14.82 22.17
N ASP A 642 0.65 14.18 23.31
CA ASP A 642 1.50 14.74 24.36
C ASP A 642 3.00 14.45 24.12
N PRO A 643 3.91 15.33 24.58
CA PRO A 643 5.36 15.13 24.51
C PRO A 643 5.86 14.09 25.52
N GLY A 644 7.08 13.60 25.32
CA GLY A 644 7.73 12.63 26.21
C GLY A 644 7.19 11.19 26.15
N LEU A 645 6.05 10.97 25.53
CA LEU A 645 5.49 9.63 25.28
C LEU A 645 6.38 8.85 24.30
N GLN A 646 6.66 7.59 24.63
CA GLN A 646 7.60 6.73 23.89
C GLN A 646 6.90 5.56 23.21
N GLY A 647 7.39 5.12 22.05
CA GLY A 647 6.96 3.90 21.38
C GLY A 647 7.33 3.82 19.89
N ASP A 648 7.18 2.63 19.32
CA ASP A 648 7.50 2.37 17.91
C ASP A 648 6.29 2.62 17.00
N PHE A 649 6.56 3.16 15.81
CA PHE A 649 5.59 3.37 14.74
C PHE A 649 6.08 2.91 13.37
N LEU A 650 5.10 2.67 12.50
CA LEU A 650 5.22 2.33 11.10
C LEU A 650 4.50 3.42 10.30
N LEU A 651 5.25 4.08 9.43
CA LEU A 651 4.73 5.09 8.51
C LEU A 651 4.77 4.52 7.09
N ARG A 652 3.61 4.50 6.41
CA ARG A 652 3.46 4.08 5.02
C ARG A 652 2.96 5.27 4.20
N VAL A 653 3.71 5.67 3.18
CA VAL A 653 3.36 6.76 2.26
C VAL A 653 3.14 6.17 0.87
N PHE A 654 2.05 6.54 0.23
CA PHE A 654 1.66 6.10 -1.11
C PHE A 654 1.47 7.30 -2.03
N THR A 655 2.11 7.25 -3.19
CA THR A 655 2.02 8.24 -4.28
C THR A 655 1.94 7.50 -5.62
N ASP A 656 1.54 8.16 -6.71
CA ASP A 656 1.43 7.50 -8.03
C ASP A 656 2.79 7.29 -8.70
N VAL A 657 3.80 8.03 -8.26
CA VAL A 657 5.18 8.03 -8.76
C VAL A 657 6.18 8.05 -7.59
N PRO A 658 7.44 7.62 -7.77
CA PRO A 658 8.39 7.50 -6.65
C PRO A 658 8.65 8.84 -5.96
N SER A 659 8.27 8.95 -4.69
CA SER A 659 8.32 10.20 -3.90
C SER A 659 9.65 10.46 -3.18
N ASP A 660 10.69 9.66 -3.44
CA ASP A 660 12.03 9.74 -2.82
C ASP A 660 12.04 9.83 -1.28
N CYS A 661 10.98 9.33 -0.65
CA CYS A 661 10.69 9.54 0.77
C CYS A 661 11.81 8.98 1.69
N LYS A 662 12.28 9.79 2.63
CA LYS A 662 13.42 9.49 3.54
C LYS A 662 13.33 10.30 4.83
N GLU A 663 13.99 9.81 5.88
CA GLU A 663 14.08 10.54 7.16
C GLU A 663 15.09 11.69 7.07
N LEU A 664 14.78 12.81 7.72
CA LEU A 664 15.70 13.91 8.01
C LEU A 664 16.37 13.65 9.36
N THR A 665 17.63 13.22 9.33
CA THR A 665 18.40 12.78 10.51
C THR A 665 19.55 13.72 10.91
N GLN A 666 19.91 14.69 10.06
CA GLN A 666 20.95 15.68 10.30
C GLN A 666 20.31 17.06 10.48
N ASP A 667 20.70 17.78 11.52
CA ASP A 667 20.18 19.10 11.88
C ASP A 667 20.84 20.24 11.06
N GLU A 668 22.16 20.11 10.78
CA GLU A 668 22.92 21.07 9.97
C GLU A 668 23.96 20.37 9.06
N PRO A 669 24.57 21.06 8.07
CA PRO A 669 25.58 20.49 7.19
C PRO A 669 26.78 19.90 7.97
N PRO A 670 27.12 18.61 7.78
CA PRO A 670 28.15 17.96 8.58
C PRO A 670 29.54 18.57 8.34
N GLN A 671 30.30 18.78 9.41
CA GLN A 671 31.72 19.14 9.29
C GLN A 671 32.52 17.94 8.76
N THR A 672 33.38 18.20 7.77
CA THR A 672 34.23 17.19 7.12
C THR A 672 35.69 17.61 7.18
N CYS A 673 36.61 16.70 6.82
CA CYS A 673 38.03 17.04 6.68
C CYS A 673 38.31 18.17 5.67
N TRP A 674 37.38 18.46 4.75
CA TRP A 674 37.48 19.56 3.80
C TRP A 674 36.96 20.90 4.35
N THR A 675 36.30 20.93 5.51
CA THR A 675 35.72 22.17 6.08
C THR A 675 36.77 23.25 6.32
N GLY A 676 38.00 22.88 6.71
CA GLY A 676 39.11 23.83 6.88
C GLY A 676 39.66 24.43 5.57
N LEU A 677 39.49 23.74 4.43
CA LEU A 677 39.96 24.18 3.11
C LEU A 677 38.87 24.89 2.31
N CYS A 678 37.63 24.41 2.40
CA CYS A 678 36.49 24.89 1.61
C CYS A 678 35.55 25.81 2.41
N GLY A 679 35.85 26.07 3.68
CA GLY A 679 35.03 26.85 4.61
C GLY A 679 33.76 26.14 5.08
N TYR A 680 33.29 26.51 6.27
CA TYR A 680 31.97 26.12 6.80
C TYR A 680 30.91 27.19 6.46
N PRO A 681 29.61 26.85 6.34
CA PRO A 681 28.54 27.83 6.36
C PRO A 681 28.57 28.69 7.63
N LYS A 682 28.11 29.93 7.51
CA LYS A 682 28.01 30.91 8.60
C LYS A 682 26.60 31.47 8.78
N LEU A 683 25.75 31.25 7.77
CA LEU A 683 24.35 31.66 7.74
C LEU A 683 23.53 30.54 7.10
N VAL A 684 22.24 30.52 7.41
CA VAL A 684 21.21 29.82 6.63
C VAL A 684 20.20 30.86 6.14
N THR A 685 19.81 30.79 4.87
CA THR A 685 18.80 31.69 4.28
C THR A 685 17.70 30.88 3.61
N GLN A 686 16.44 31.11 3.99
CA GLN A 686 15.27 30.72 3.21
C GLN A 686 14.90 31.84 2.24
N VAL A 687 14.57 31.49 1.01
CA VAL A 687 13.95 32.38 0.03
C VAL A 687 12.66 31.75 -0.46
N HIS A 688 11.56 32.48 -0.34
CA HIS A 688 10.22 32.08 -0.77
C HIS A 688 9.77 33.01 -1.91
N VAL A 689 9.79 32.51 -3.14
CA VAL A 689 9.19 33.21 -4.27
C VAL A 689 7.72 32.81 -4.33
N MET A 690 6.84 33.75 -3.99
CA MET A 690 5.40 33.51 -3.90
C MET A 690 4.78 33.54 -5.29
N LYS A 691 4.79 34.69 -5.96
CA LYS A 691 4.15 34.88 -7.28
C LYS A 691 4.89 35.86 -8.18
N GLY A 692 4.74 35.67 -9.48
CA GLY A 692 5.02 36.68 -10.50
C GLY A 692 3.74 37.38 -10.93
N THR A 693 3.85 38.65 -11.34
CA THR A 693 2.72 39.43 -11.89
C THR A 693 3.18 40.31 -13.04
N GLY A 694 2.44 40.28 -14.16
CA GLY A 694 2.72 41.11 -15.33
C GLY A 694 3.98 40.70 -16.09
N LEU A 695 4.28 39.40 -16.13
CA LEU A 695 5.42 38.88 -16.91
C LEU A 695 5.21 39.14 -18.41
N GLN A 696 6.31 39.25 -19.15
CA GLN A 696 6.27 39.41 -20.60
C GLN A 696 5.73 38.13 -21.26
N ALA A 697 4.70 38.25 -22.11
CA ALA A 697 4.30 37.17 -23.02
C ALA A 697 5.42 36.86 -24.02
N GLN A 698 5.77 35.59 -24.16
CA GLN A 698 6.83 35.12 -25.06
C GLN A 698 6.36 34.01 -26.01
N ASP A 699 5.18 33.41 -25.79
CA ASP A 699 4.62 32.35 -26.62
C ASP A 699 3.56 32.86 -27.62
N SER A 700 3.31 32.06 -28.66
CA SER A 700 2.57 32.46 -29.87
C SER A 700 1.06 32.66 -29.68
N ASP A 701 0.52 32.20 -28.56
CA ASP A 701 -0.86 32.39 -28.09
C ASP A 701 -1.04 33.68 -27.28
N GLY A 702 0.06 34.35 -26.91
CA GLY A 702 0.06 35.51 -26.03
C GLY A 702 0.29 35.19 -24.53
N SER A 703 0.65 33.95 -24.19
CA SER A 703 0.92 33.52 -22.81
C SER A 703 2.42 33.25 -22.56
N SER A 704 2.72 32.42 -21.57
CA SER A 704 4.06 31.93 -21.20
C SER A 704 3.94 30.69 -20.30
N ASP A 705 4.90 29.77 -20.38
CA ASP A 705 5.19 28.72 -19.40
C ASP A 705 6.33 29.15 -18.43
N PRO A 706 6.14 30.09 -17.49
CA PRO A 706 7.22 30.58 -16.63
C PRO A 706 7.64 29.58 -15.54
N TYR A 707 8.96 29.51 -15.31
CA TYR A 707 9.57 28.89 -14.14
C TYR A 707 10.68 29.76 -13.55
N VAL A 708 10.96 29.59 -12.25
CA VAL A 708 11.96 30.38 -11.53
C VAL A 708 13.15 29.53 -11.07
N VAL A 709 14.36 30.07 -11.22
CA VAL A 709 15.62 29.51 -10.73
C VAL A 709 16.18 30.44 -9.66
N ILE A 710 16.20 29.97 -8.41
CA ILE A 710 16.79 30.66 -7.26
C ILE A 710 18.21 30.13 -7.08
N SER A 711 19.21 31.01 -6.92
CA SER A 711 20.62 30.61 -6.87
C SER A 711 21.48 31.43 -5.91
N CYS A 712 22.36 30.77 -5.16
CA CYS A 712 23.33 31.39 -4.27
C CYS A 712 24.58 30.50 -4.14
N GLU A 713 25.78 31.11 -4.11
CA GLU A 713 27.07 30.42 -3.97
C GLU A 713 27.33 29.23 -4.94
N GLY A 714 26.66 29.23 -6.10
CA GLY A 714 26.74 28.16 -7.12
C GLY A 714 25.68 27.07 -6.97
N MET A 715 25.02 26.97 -5.81
CA MET A 715 23.81 26.15 -5.64
C MET A 715 22.64 26.76 -6.40
N LYS A 716 21.76 25.91 -6.94
CA LYS A 716 20.54 26.30 -7.65
C LYS A 716 19.35 25.46 -7.18
N VAL A 717 18.18 26.09 -7.16
CA VAL A 717 16.88 25.46 -6.96
C VAL A 717 15.96 25.96 -8.07
N GLN A 718 15.21 25.07 -8.69
CA GLN A 718 14.29 25.37 -9.80
C GLN A 718 12.86 25.01 -9.37
N SER A 719 11.89 25.86 -9.70
CA SER A 719 10.47 25.57 -9.49
C SER A 719 9.91 24.59 -10.53
N PRO A 720 8.72 24.01 -10.26
CA PRO A 720 7.82 23.56 -11.32
C PRO A 720 7.60 24.65 -12.38
N VAL A 721 7.20 24.23 -13.58
CA VAL A 721 6.74 25.15 -14.65
C VAL A 721 5.27 25.46 -14.41
N GLN A 722 4.94 26.74 -14.25
CA GLN A 722 3.56 27.19 -14.30
C GLN A 722 3.19 27.41 -15.76
N LYS A 723 2.00 26.97 -16.17
CA LYS A 723 1.61 26.95 -17.58
C LYS A 723 0.71 28.10 -17.99
N ASP A 724 0.79 28.46 -19.26
CA ASP A 724 -0.16 29.32 -19.97
C ASP A 724 -0.49 30.65 -19.22
N THR A 725 0.49 31.25 -18.53
CA THR A 725 0.26 32.32 -17.54
C THR A 725 1.33 33.43 -17.49
N LEU A 726 0.86 34.68 -17.39
CA LEU A 726 1.67 35.88 -17.14
C LEU A 726 1.66 36.31 -15.66
N THR A 727 0.92 35.58 -14.81
CA THR A 727 0.78 35.84 -13.37
C THR A 727 0.95 34.54 -12.55
N PRO A 728 2.09 33.85 -12.65
CA PRO A 728 2.30 32.55 -12.02
C PRO A 728 2.30 32.63 -10.48
N ASP A 729 1.55 31.73 -9.86
CA ASP A 729 1.72 31.37 -8.44
C ASP A 729 2.81 30.30 -8.35
N PHE A 730 4.02 30.70 -7.97
CA PHE A 730 5.16 29.77 -7.87
C PHE A 730 5.15 29.00 -6.54
N ASP A 731 4.70 29.64 -5.45
CA ASP A 731 4.75 29.20 -4.04
C ASP A 731 5.95 28.28 -3.72
N VAL A 732 7.15 28.73 -4.11
CA VAL A 732 8.38 27.92 -4.11
C VAL A 732 9.39 28.44 -3.10
N LYS A 733 9.95 27.52 -2.31
CA LYS A 733 10.93 27.83 -1.27
C LYS A 733 12.27 27.14 -1.54
N ALA A 734 13.36 27.82 -1.22
CA ALA A 734 14.73 27.35 -1.39
C ALA A 734 15.58 27.72 -0.16
N LEU A 735 16.41 26.78 0.31
CA LEU A 735 17.25 26.91 1.50
C LEU A 735 18.73 26.94 1.14
N PHE A 736 19.47 27.95 1.60
CA PHE A 736 20.89 28.11 1.29
C PHE A 736 21.75 28.25 2.55
N TYR A 737 22.62 27.28 2.80
CA TYR A 737 23.66 27.34 3.82
C TYR A 737 24.88 28.07 3.25
N ARG A 738 25.03 29.35 3.61
CA ARG A 738 25.90 30.32 2.95
C ARG A 738 27.22 30.51 3.71
N LYS A 739 28.35 30.49 2.98
CA LYS A 739 29.70 30.70 3.53
C LYS A 739 30.15 32.16 3.43
N LYS A 740 29.53 32.94 2.53
CA LYS A 740 29.85 34.33 2.21
C LYS A 740 28.64 35.22 2.52
N PRO A 741 28.57 35.85 3.72
CA PRO A 741 27.44 36.70 4.11
C PRO A 741 27.03 37.77 3.07
N LYS A 742 28.02 38.37 2.39
CA LYS A 742 27.80 39.39 1.35
C LYS A 742 27.57 38.81 -0.06
N ALA A 743 27.36 37.49 -0.21
CA ALA A 743 26.97 36.91 -1.49
C ALA A 743 25.46 37.07 -1.68
N ASN A 744 25.07 37.84 -2.70
CA ASN A 744 23.68 38.06 -3.08
C ASN A 744 23.00 36.74 -3.51
N ILE A 745 21.68 36.72 -3.41
CA ILE A 745 20.84 35.66 -3.99
C ILE A 745 20.31 36.15 -5.33
N LEU A 746 20.49 35.35 -6.38
CA LEU A 746 20.07 35.65 -7.74
C LEU A 746 18.87 34.78 -8.10
N ILE A 747 17.75 35.44 -8.38
CA ILE A 747 16.48 34.84 -8.82
C ILE A 747 16.34 35.14 -10.31
N GLN A 748 16.12 34.12 -11.14
CA GLN A 748 16.00 34.26 -12.60
C GLN A 748 14.71 33.58 -13.07
N ILE A 749 13.89 34.29 -13.85
CA ILE A 749 12.70 33.71 -14.50
C ILE A 749 13.03 33.35 -15.95
N TYR A 750 12.54 32.19 -16.38
CA TYR A 750 12.66 31.65 -17.71
C TYR A 750 11.29 31.18 -18.21
N ASN A 751 11.05 31.31 -19.51
CA ASN A 751 9.92 30.68 -20.19
C ASN A 751 10.33 29.28 -20.68
N LYS A 752 9.45 28.28 -20.54
CA LYS A 752 9.73 26.91 -20.98
C LYS A 752 9.38 26.75 -22.46
N ASN A 753 10.39 26.60 -23.32
CA ASN A 753 10.20 26.41 -24.76
C ASN A 753 10.57 24.98 -25.19
N MET A 754 10.03 24.53 -26.33
CA MET A 754 10.35 23.20 -26.91
C MET A 754 11.84 22.99 -27.24
N LEU A 755 12.53 24.03 -27.71
CA LEU A 755 13.93 23.95 -28.16
C LEU A 755 14.93 24.56 -27.18
N ARG A 756 14.64 25.75 -26.66
CA ARG A 756 15.53 26.49 -25.77
C ARG A 756 14.77 27.52 -24.94
N ASP A 757 14.80 27.36 -23.64
CA ASP A 757 14.12 28.24 -22.68
C ASP A 757 14.62 29.69 -22.79
N SER A 758 13.68 30.61 -22.99
CA SER A 758 13.97 32.05 -23.12
C SER A 758 14.01 32.70 -21.74
N PHE A 759 14.78 33.78 -21.62
CA PHE A 759 14.97 34.48 -20.35
C PHE A 759 13.96 35.63 -20.24
N MET A 760 13.20 35.67 -19.15
CA MET A 760 12.18 36.71 -18.91
C MET A 760 12.70 37.84 -18.03
N GLY A 761 13.65 37.55 -17.12
CA GLY A 761 14.29 38.58 -16.29
C GLY A 761 14.92 38.01 -15.03
N GLN A 762 15.62 38.86 -14.27
CA GLN A 762 16.23 38.48 -12.99
C GLN A 762 16.08 39.55 -11.91
N ALA A 763 16.02 39.10 -10.67
CA ALA A 763 16.09 39.91 -9.45
C ALA A 763 17.30 39.50 -8.62
N THR A 764 17.96 40.46 -7.97
CA THR A 764 19.13 40.22 -7.10
C THR A 764 18.80 40.74 -5.71
N LEU A 765 18.90 39.87 -4.70
CA LEU A 765 18.55 40.20 -3.31
C LEU A 765 19.81 40.22 -2.44
N SER A 766 19.96 41.27 -1.64
CA SER A 766 20.77 41.23 -0.41
C SER A 766 20.04 40.36 0.62
N ALA A 767 20.78 39.49 1.29
CA ALA A 767 20.27 38.55 2.29
C ALA A 767 21.16 38.63 3.53
N ASP A 768 21.15 39.81 4.17
CA ASP A 768 21.75 40.03 5.48
C ASP A 768 20.85 39.44 6.58
N VAL A 769 21.32 39.42 7.83
CA VAL A 769 20.55 38.89 8.96
C VAL A 769 19.46 39.89 9.35
N SER A 770 18.20 39.49 9.20
CA SER A 770 17.01 40.28 9.55
C SER A 770 15.82 39.37 9.81
N ASP A 771 14.76 39.94 10.41
CA ASP A 771 13.42 39.35 10.39
C ASP A 771 12.93 39.11 8.95
N VAL A 772 11.81 38.39 8.83
CA VAL A 772 11.18 37.99 7.56
C VAL A 772 10.83 39.23 6.72
N GLN A 773 11.62 39.50 5.68
CA GLN A 773 11.36 40.61 4.75
C GLN A 773 10.55 40.11 3.55
N GLN A 774 9.25 40.41 3.53
CA GLN A 774 8.47 40.40 2.29
C GLN A 774 8.77 41.65 1.47
N GLN A 775 9.09 41.48 0.19
CA GLN A 775 9.45 42.57 -0.72
C GLN A 775 8.96 42.30 -2.15
N THR A 776 8.64 43.39 -2.84
CA THR A 776 8.08 43.40 -4.20
C THR A 776 9.16 43.91 -5.15
N VAL A 777 9.70 43.02 -6.00
CA VAL A 777 10.96 43.25 -6.72
C VAL A 777 10.74 43.21 -8.22
N ARG A 778 11.15 44.26 -8.92
CA ARG A 778 11.10 44.33 -10.39
C ARG A 778 12.16 43.45 -11.03
N LEU A 779 11.83 42.89 -12.19
CA LEU A 779 12.77 42.14 -13.00
C LEU A 779 13.72 43.08 -13.76
N ARG A 780 14.94 42.62 -14.03
CA ARG A 780 15.96 43.34 -14.81
C ARG A 780 16.66 42.44 -15.81
N ASN A 781 17.32 43.03 -16.79
CA ASN A 781 18.08 42.31 -17.79
C ASN A 781 19.44 41.78 -17.26
N LYS A 782 20.12 40.93 -18.03
CA LYS A 782 21.47 40.44 -17.74
C LYS A 782 22.50 41.51 -18.10
N GLY A 783 23.19 42.04 -17.08
CA GLY A 783 24.32 42.95 -17.24
C GLY A 783 23.96 44.44 -17.46
N GLN A 784 22.68 44.80 -17.53
CA GLN A 784 22.22 46.19 -17.63
C GLN A 784 21.11 46.47 -16.61
N GLY A 785 21.09 47.70 -16.09
CA GLY A 785 20.16 48.15 -15.05
C GLY A 785 18.75 48.50 -15.53
N SER A 786 18.37 48.13 -16.77
CA SER A 786 17.03 48.32 -17.28
C SER A 786 16.04 47.39 -16.59
N ASP A 787 14.98 47.98 -16.02
CA ASP A 787 13.81 47.26 -15.54
C ASP A 787 13.09 46.61 -16.75
N LEU A 788 12.63 45.37 -16.57
CA LEU A 788 11.87 44.57 -17.55
C LEU A 788 10.40 44.46 -17.11
N PRO A 789 9.47 44.08 -18.02
CA PRO A 789 8.11 43.74 -17.65
C PRO A 789 8.10 42.60 -16.62
N GLY A 790 7.33 42.79 -15.54
CA GLY A 790 7.13 41.77 -14.52
C GLY A 790 7.70 42.14 -13.15
N ILE A 791 6.96 41.72 -12.13
CA ILE A 791 7.26 41.97 -10.72
C ILE A 791 7.13 40.64 -9.96
N LEU A 792 8.06 40.36 -9.06
CA LEU A 792 8.03 39.22 -8.15
C LEU A 792 7.62 39.65 -6.74
N SER A 793 6.73 38.88 -6.11
CA SER A 793 6.52 38.90 -4.66
C SER A 793 7.43 37.86 -4.01
N VAL A 794 8.40 38.29 -3.20
CA VAL A 794 9.40 37.40 -2.58
C VAL A 794 9.50 37.65 -1.09
N SER A 795 9.74 36.61 -0.30
CA SER A 795 10.14 36.71 1.10
C SER A 795 11.53 36.13 1.33
N VAL A 796 12.31 36.75 2.21
CA VAL A 796 13.64 36.28 2.62
C VAL A 796 13.72 36.26 4.14
N LEU A 797 14.29 35.17 4.68
CA LEU A 797 14.63 35.01 6.10
C LEU A 797 16.07 34.50 6.19
N THR A 798 16.92 35.17 6.95
CA THR A 798 18.33 34.75 7.14
C THR A 798 18.68 34.69 8.62
N SER A 799 19.15 33.52 9.06
CA SER A 799 19.65 33.31 10.41
C SER A 799 21.16 33.07 10.43
N ASN A 800 21.81 33.51 11.51
CA ASN A 800 23.20 33.16 11.85
C ASN A 800 23.31 31.82 12.62
N VAL A 801 22.18 31.24 13.04
CA VAL A 801 22.09 29.88 13.56
C VAL A 801 21.69 28.96 12.42
N LEU A 802 22.52 27.96 12.08
CA LEU A 802 22.27 27.10 10.92
C LEU A 802 21.03 26.20 11.07
N THR A 803 20.67 25.88 12.31
CA THR A 803 19.40 25.22 12.71
C THR A 803 18.28 26.23 13.00
N GLY A 804 18.35 27.45 12.45
CA GLY A 804 17.43 28.56 12.74
C GLY A 804 16.26 28.71 11.76
N ILE A 805 16.01 27.72 10.90
CA ILE A 805 15.01 27.65 9.80
C ILE A 805 14.56 26.18 9.64
#